data_AF-A0A3M7N8B0-F1
#
_entry.id   AF-A0A3M7N8B0-F1
#
_cell.length_a   1.000
_cell.length_b   1.000
_cell.length_c   1.000
_cell.angle_alpha   90.00
_cell.angle_beta   90.00
_cell.angle_gamma   90.00
#
_symmetry.space_group_name_H-M   'P 1'
#
loop_
_entity.id
_entity.type
_entity.pdbx_description
1 polymer ?
#
loop_
_entity_poly.entity_id
_entity_poly.type
_entity_poly.pdbx_seq_one_letter_code
_entity_poly.pdbx_strand_id
1 'polypeptide(L)'
;MANAAHGGVLKDLLARDAPKHARLAAEAETLPAIVLSERQLCDLELILNGGFSPLEGFLNEKDYNGVVENLRLSDGTLWSMPIYLDVGQDTLDRVKPKPGSRITLRDFRDDSNLAIITVDDVYKPDKKKEAEKVFGGDPEHPAIRYLNRQTHDFYIGGKLEAVNRLNHYDYVALRYTPAELRAHFDKLGWTRIVAFQTRNPMHRAHRELTVRAARARQANVLIHPVVGLTKPGDIDHFTRVRVYQALMPRYPNGMAVLGLLGLAMRMGGPREAIWHAIIRKNHGATHFIIGRDHAGPGKNSAGKDFYGPYEAQEAVEKYKSELGVEIVEFQQMTYLPDTDEYRPKDQVPAGIKTLDISGTELRRRLRVGAPIPEWFSYPEVVKVLRESNPPRNKQGFTIFLTGYTNSGKDAIARALQVTLNQQGGRAVSLLLGETVRSELSAELGFTRHDRDVNIARIAFVAAELTKAGAAVIAAPIAPFDKARKEAREAIERVGSFFLVHVATSLEYAEKTDKRGVYARARRNSIRNFTGVNDPYEKPDDADLTVDVQTQSVRNIVHQIILLLEMIDYDPTDGLPVRKYVLETVRVNQDNAAAGLDELDPDRAGRSALDKDDGTFYPWPDLPLPSFFDQLPLHNQELIRRARRGDRSAKLSVWDPKAKSDGEGAGADGIDAVVVTGGGVANEERTFEVRRWVAVPVDKADKMSDPKYLADTRTGMPNIYTNVEVLKQASGYGAPIMAVNEYSGFDLGDGSGLGSALGGGGGAAAPGEATPVRRNMPPKRKKKKKLGGPGRRKAVPVEPTEQHTRGATETRPSGAEPVQKKAEEKKDDPMEVDGDEGEGSADDSEGDEEPKIAVDTPKITVDTPKIIVDALAPEPKEEPVLDRAKEENA
;
A
#
# COMPACT_ATOMS: atom_id res chain seq x y z
N MET A 1 -7.40 -7.67 42.29
CA MET A 1 -7.94 -8.31 41.07
C MET A 1 -8.96 -7.41 40.41
N ALA A 2 -8.99 -7.36 39.06
CA ALA A 2 -9.92 -6.52 38.31
C ALA A 2 -11.15 -7.27 37.76
N ASN A 3 -10.97 -8.30 36.91
CA ASN A 3 -12.06 -9.15 36.40
C ASN A 3 -11.66 -10.63 36.35
N ALA A 4 -12.61 -11.56 36.46
CA ALA A 4 -12.37 -12.99 36.27
C ALA A 4 -12.03 -13.30 34.79
N ALA A 5 -11.32 -14.40 34.52
CA ALA A 5 -11.13 -14.87 33.15
C ALA A 5 -12.45 -15.45 32.59
N HIS A 6 -12.59 -15.48 31.26
CA HIS A 6 -13.71 -16.15 30.62
C HIS A 6 -13.52 -17.68 30.70
N GLY A 7 -14.59 -18.41 31.03
CA GLY A 7 -14.48 -19.78 31.54
C GLY A 7 -13.87 -19.91 32.94
N GLY A 8 -13.73 -18.81 33.69
CA GLY A 8 -13.27 -18.78 35.09
C GLY A 8 -11.75 -18.90 35.30
N VAL A 9 -11.06 -19.67 34.45
CA VAL A 9 -9.61 -19.93 34.55
C VAL A 9 -8.86 -19.24 33.42
N LEU A 10 -7.80 -18.50 33.75
CA LEU A 10 -6.88 -17.94 32.74
C LEU A 10 -5.99 -19.06 32.18
N LYS A 11 -6.10 -19.36 30.89
CA LYS A 11 -5.32 -20.36 30.16
C LYS A 11 -3.93 -19.86 29.78
N ASP A 12 -3.17 -19.39 30.75
CA ASP A 12 -1.76 -19.03 30.54
C ASP A 12 -0.93 -20.33 30.38
N LEU A 13 -0.78 -20.78 29.13
CA LEU A 13 -0.11 -22.04 28.81
C LEU A 13 1.41 -21.91 28.97
N LEU A 14 1.95 -20.72 28.74
CA LEU A 14 3.35 -20.39 29.01
C LEU A 14 3.67 -20.58 30.50
N ALA A 15 2.84 -20.07 31.40
CA ALA A 15 2.98 -20.30 32.85
C ALA A 15 2.72 -21.77 33.24
N ARG A 16 1.74 -22.44 32.61
CA ARG A 16 1.41 -23.86 32.85
C ARG A 16 2.57 -24.80 32.53
N ASP A 17 3.23 -24.57 31.39
CA ASP A 17 4.22 -25.51 30.84
C ASP A 17 5.67 -25.08 31.06
N ALA A 18 5.94 -23.90 31.63
CA ALA A 18 7.29 -23.48 32.04
C ALA A 18 8.07 -24.55 32.85
N PRO A 19 7.48 -25.32 33.79
CA PRO A 19 8.18 -26.41 34.48
C PRO A 19 8.58 -27.59 33.57
N LYS A 20 7.96 -27.72 32.38
CA LYS A 20 8.24 -28.75 31.37
C LYS A 20 9.16 -28.26 30.26
N HIS A 21 9.51 -26.96 30.22
CA HIS A 21 10.12 -26.26 29.07
C HIS A 21 11.22 -27.07 28.37
N ALA A 22 12.26 -27.47 29.10
CA ALA A 22 13.40 -28.18 28.53
C ALA A 22 13.03 -29.53 27.89
N ARG A 23 12.02 -30.24 28.41
CA ARG A 23 11.49 -31.48 27.82
C ARG A 23 10.74 -31.19 26.52
N LEU A 24 9.84 -30.20 26.55
CA LEU A 24 9.02 -29.82 25.40
C LEU A 24 9.88 -29.23 24.26
N ALA A 25 10.93 -28.47 24.59
CA ALA A 25 11.89 -27.98 23.61
C ALA A 25 12.66 -29.13 22.94
N ALA A 26 13.24 -30.04 23.72
CA ALA A 26 13.95 -31.20 23.17
C ALA A 26 13.04 -32.13 22.36
N GLU A 27 11.76 -32.26 22.75
CA GLU A 27 10.76 -33.00 21.98
C GLU A 27 10.45 -32.29 20.65
N ALA A 28 10.24 -30.97 20.67
CA ALA A 28 9.83 -30.18 19.52
C ALA A 28 10.84 -30.19 18.34
N GLU A 29 12.14 -30.39 18.62
CA GLU A 29 13.16 -30.56 17.57
C GLU A 29 13.03 -31.89 16.79
N THR A 30 12.35 -32.89 17.36
CA THR A 30 12.24 -34.25 16.81
C THR A 30 10.89 -34.56 16.15
N LEU A 31 9.85 -33.79 16.46
CA LEU A 31 8.52 -33.97 15.88
C LEU A 31 8.42 -33.38 14.45
N PRO A 32 7.51 -33.89 13.61
CA PRO A 32 7.11 -33.22 12.38
C PRO A 32 6.65 -31.78 12.65
N ALA A 33 7.00 -30.85 11.75
CA ALA A 33 6.73 -29.42 11.94
C ALA A 33 5.75 -28.84 10.90
N ILE A 34 4.90 -27.93 11.38
CA ILE A 34 4.07 -27.02 10.58
C ILE A 34 4.60 -25.59 10.83
N VAL A 35 5.04 -24.92 9.77
CA VAL A 35 5.36 -23.49 9.80
C VAL A 35 4.05 -22.71 9.70
N LEU A 36 3.83 -21.79 10.63
CA LEU A 36 2.56 -21.06 10.77
C LEU A 36 2.47 -19.83 9.86
N SER A 37 1.26 -19.49 9.43
CA SER A 37 0.96 -18.21 8.80
C SER A 37 0.91 -17.05 9.82
N GLU A 38 1.03 -15.80 9.36
CA GLU A 38 0.97 -14.61 10.24
C GLU A 38 -0.34 -14.54 11.06
N ARG A 39 -1.46 -14.97 10.49
CA ARG A 39 -2.74 -15.08 11.22
C ARG A 39 -2.66 -16.13 12.32
N GLN A 40 -2.17 -17.32 11.98
CA GLN A 40 -2.03 -18.44 12.91
C GLN A 40 -1.04 -18.10 14.05
N LEU A 41 0.00 -17.29 13.80
CA LEU A 41 0.90 -16.77 14.83
C LEU A 41 0.20 -15.79 15.80
N CYS A 42 -0.57 -14.84 15.28
CA CYS A 42 -1.37 -13.91 16.11
C CYS A 42 -2.38 -14.68 16.98
N ASP A 43 -3.02 -15.70 16.41
CA ASP A 43 -3.96 -16.55 17.13
C ASP A 43 -3.25 -17.43 18.17
N LEU A 44 -2.12 -18.05 17.81
CA LEU A 44 -1.30 -18.85 18.72
C LEU A 44 -0.82 -18.03 19.92
N GLU A 45 -0.31 -16.80 19.71
CA GLU A 45 0.14 -15.92 20.80
C GLU A 45 -0.96 -15.73 21.87
N LEU A 46 -2.20 -15.51 21.42
CA LEU A 46 -3.35 -15.28 22.29
C LEU A 46 -3.96 -16.56 22.87
N ILE A 47 -3.71 -17.74 22.29
CA ILE A 47 -3.97 -19.01 22.98
C ILE A 47 -2.91 -19.25 24.06
N LEU A 48 -1.61 -19.16 23.71
CA LEU A 48 -0.50 -19.48 24.63
C LEU A 48 -0.45 -18.58 25.86
N ASN A 49 -0.83 -17.29 25.74
CA ASN A 49 -0.85 -16.35 26.86
C ASN A 49 -2.21 -16.26 27.60
N GLY A 50 -3.21 -17.06 27.19
CA GLY A 50 -4.54 -17.06 27.80
C GLY A 50 -5.47 -15.91 27.38
N GLY A 51 -5.07 -15.07 26.42
CA GLY A 51 -5.92 -14.03 25.83
C GLY A 51 -7.23 -14.57 25.25
N PHE A 52 -7.23 -15.84 24.79
CA PHE A 52 -8.38 -16.58 24.28
C PHE A 52 -9.01 -17.57 25.28
N SER A 53 -8.75 -17.45 26.59
CA SER A 53 -9.42 -18.28 27.62
C SER A 53 -10.95 -18.32 27.39
N PRO A 54 -11.60 -19.49 27.44
CA PRO A 54 -11.09 -20.78 27.92
C PRO A 54 -10.31 -21.64 26.90
N LEU A 55 -10.02 -21.16 25.68
CA LEU A 55 -9.27 -21.95 24.70
C LEU A 55 -7.86 -22.28 25.19
N GLU A 56 -7.44 -23.51 24.92
CA GLU A 56 -6.09 -24.05 25.18
C GLU A 56 -5.54 -24.83 23.98
N GLY A 57 -6.07 -24.55 22.78
CA GLY A 57 -5.81 -25.26 21.53
C GLY A 57 -6.49 -24.57 20.34
N PHE A 58 -6.25 -25.10 19.14
CA PHE A 58 -7.04 -24.76 17.95
C PHE A 58 -8.32 -25.61 17.92
N LEU A 59 -9.42 -25.05 17.40
CA LEU A 59 -10.74 -25.68 17.49
C LEU A 59 -10.79 -27.00 16.69
N ASN A 60 -11.16 -28.08 17.38
CA ASN A 60 -11.65 -29.33 16.79
C ASN A 60 -12.99 -29.12 16.06
N GLU A 61 -13.41 -30.08 15.24
CA GLU A 61 -14.60 -29.97 14.40
C GLU A 61 -15.88 -29.71 15.22
N LYS A 62 -15.97 -30.29 16.43
CA LYS A 62 -17.12 -30.16 17.33
C LYS A 62 -17.23 -28.74 17.89
N ASP A 63 -16.13 -28.18 18.38
CA ASP A 63 -16.09 -26.79 18.88
C ASP A 63 -16.21 -25.78 17.73
N TYR A 64 -15.57 -26.04 16.58
CA TYR A 64 -15.69 -25.22 15.37
C TYR A 64 -17.14 -25.11 14.88
N ASN A 65 -17.85 -26.23 14.71
CA ASN A 65 -19.25 -26.19 14.28
C ASN A 65 -20.15 -25.48 15.31
N GLY A 66 -19.93 -25.70 16.60
CA GLY A 66 -20.61 -24.97 17.67
C GLY A 66 -20.42 -23.45 17.58
N VAL A 67 -19.21 -22.99 17.28
CA VAL A 67 -18.87 -21.56 17.13
C VAL A 67 -19.48 -20.97 15.86
N VAL A 68 -19.38 -21.68 14.73
CA VAL A 68 -19.94 -21.25 13.44
C VAL A 68 -21.47 -21.15 13.52
N GLU A 69 -22.16 -22.13 14.08
CA GLU A 69 -23.62 -22.14 14.13
C GLU A 69 -24.21 -21.34 15.29
N ASN A 70 -23.69 -21.54 16.50
CA ASN A 70 -24.38 -21.21 17.76
C ASN A 70 -23.63 -20.17 18.62
N LEU A 71 -22.46 -19.71 18.18
CA LEU A 71 -21.55 -18.82 18.94
C LEU A 71 -21.12 -19.43 20.28
N ARG A 72 -20.95 -20.76 20.35
CA ARG A 72 -20.56 -21.47 21.58
C ARG A 72 -19.54 -22.58 21.31
N LEU A 73 -18.61 -22.76 22.24
CA LEU A 73 -17.83 -23.99 22.33
C LEU A 73 -18.74 -25.15 22.73
N SER A 74 -18.27 -26.39 22.56
CA SER A 74 -19.09 -27.59 22.76
C SER A 74 -19.27 -28.01 24.23
N ASP A 75 -18.76 -27.21 25.17
CA ASP A 75 -19.12 -27.19 26.60
C ASP A 75 -20.25 -26.19 26.92
N GLY A 76 -20.70 -25.41 25.93
CA GLY A 76 -21.71 -24.35 26.05
C GLY A 76 -21.14 -22.94 26.25
N THR A 77 -19.83 -22.78 26.47
CA THR A 77 -19.22 -21.46 26.71
C THR A 77 -19.33 -20.55 25.50
N LEU A 78 -19.81 -19.30 25.70
CA LEU A 78 -19.92 -18.29 24.65
C LEU A 78 -18.57 -18.02 23.96
N TRP A 79 -18.52 -18.23 22.65
CA TRP A 79 -17.35 -17.95 21.80
C TRP A 79 -17.78 -17.73 20.34
N SER A 80 -17.53 -16.55 19.78
CA SER A 80 -18.18 -16.09 18.54
C SER A 80 -17.36 -16.22 17.25
N MET A 81 -16.06 -16.48 17.33
CA MET A 81 -15.10 -16.40 16.22
C MET A 81 -14.31 -17.71 16.05
N PRO A 82 -14.32 -18.38 14.88
CA PRO A 82 -13.57 -19.63 14.69
C PRO A 82 -12.05 -19.38 14.67
N ILE A 83 -11.30 -20.21 15.42
CA ILE A 83 -9.84 -20.15 15.55
C ILE A 83 -9.25 -21.53 15.21
N TYR A 84 -8.70 -21.67 14.01
CA TYR A 84 -8.27 -22.95 13.44
C TYR A 84 -6.83 -22.90 12.95
N LEU A 85 -6.19 -24.07 12.89
CA LEU A 85 -4.91 -24.29 12.21
C LEU A 85 -5.20 -24.89 10.84
N ASP A 86 -5.16 -24.07 9.79
CA ASP A 86 -5.42 -24.50 8.41
C ASP A 86 -4.15 -24.95 7.68
N VAL A 87 -4.26 -26.05 6.92
CA VAL A 87 -3.15 -26.68 6.18
C VAL A 87 -3.55 -27.15 4.78
N GLY A 88 -2.61 -27.05 3.84
CA GLY A 88 -2.75 -27.60 2.48
C GLY A 88 -2.43 -29.10 2.40
N GLN A 89 -2.82 -29.73 1.28
CA GLN A 89 -2.61 -31.16 1.04
C GLN A 89 -1.13 -31.56 1.19
N ASP A 90 -0.20 -30.79 0.63
CA ASP A 90 1.25 -31.00 0.72
C ASP A 90 1.76 -31.10 2.16
N THR A 91 1.10 -30.40 3.10
CA THR A 91 1.42 -30.46 4.53
C THR A 91 0.75 -31.67 5.19
N LEU A 92 -0.45 -32.08 4.78
CA LEU A 92 -1.03 -33.37 5.21
C LEU A 92 -0.17 -34.55 4.77
N ASP A 93 0.31 -34.54 3.52
CA ASP A 93 1.08 -35.65 2.95
C ASP A 93 2.50 -35.72 3.55
N ARG A 94 3.08 -34.58 3.95
CA ARG A 94 4.38 -34.48 4.63
C ARG A 94 4.29 -34.84 6.13
N VAL A 95 3.31 -34.28 6.85
CA VAL A 95 3.20 -34.37 8.32
C VAL A 95 2.38 -35.58 8.77
N LYS A 96 1.46 -36.06 7.91
CA LYS A 96 0.54 -37.19 8.13
C LYS A 96 -0.19 -37.14 9.48
N PRO A 97 -0.83 -35.99 9.82
CA PRO A 97 -1.52 -35.82 11.09
C PRO A 97 -2.67 -36.81 11.26
N LYS A 98 -2.80 -37.36 12.47
CA LYS A 98 -3.89 -38.25 12.90
C LYS A 98 -4.26 -37.91 14.35
N PRO A 99 -5.45 -38.31 14.84
CA PRO A 99 -5.77 -38.21 16.27
C PRO A 99 -4.66 -38.82 17.14
N GLY A 100 -4.19 -38.07 18.13
CA GLY A 100 -3.06 -38.42 19.00
C GLY A 100 -1.66 -38.09 18.45
N SER A 101 -1.52 -37.66 17.18
CA SER A 101 -0.24 -37.15 16.66
C SER A 101 0.22 -35.91 17.43
N ARG A 102 1.52 -35.81 17.70
CA ARG A 102 2.17 -34.61 18.25
C ARG A 102 3.00 -33.93 17.17
N ILE A 103 2.81 -32.62 17.00
CA ILE A 103 3.34 -31.85 15.87
C ILE A 103 3.86 -30.51 16.41
N THR A 104 5.05 -30.09 15.96
CA THR A 104 5.63 -28.80 16.32
C THR A 104 5.06 -27.69 15.47
N LEU A 105 4.67 -26.58 16.11
CA LEU A 105 4.25 -25.35 15.44
C LEU A 105 5.42 -24.36 15.45
N ARG A 106 5.83 -23.90 14.27
CA ARG A 106 7.04 -23.10 14.06
C ARG A 106 6.75 -21.69 13.55
N ASP A 107 7.52 -20.73 14.03
CA ASP A 107 7.50 -19.34 13.58
C ASP A 107 8.18 -19.19 12.22
N PHE A 108 7.51 -18.60 11.23
CA PHE A 108 8.11 -18.36 9.90
C PHE A 108 9.18 -17.25 9.90
N ARG A 109 9.28 -16.48 10.99
CA ARG A 109 10.10 -15.26 11.07
C ARG A 109 11.51 -15.50 11.59
N ASP A 110 11.70 -16.52 12.43
CA ASP A 110 12.99 -16.88 13.05
C ASP A 110 13.18 -18.39 13.28
N ASP A 111 12.34 -19.24 12.66
CA ASP A 111 12.31 -20.71 12.79
C ASP A 111 12.11 -21.25 14.23
N SER A 112 11.73 -20.40 15.20
CA SER A 112 11.48 -20.84 16.58
C SER A 112 10.37 -21.88 16.67
N ASN A 113 10.63 -22.98 17.38
CA ASN A 113 9.60 -23.93 17.79
C ASN A 113 8.78 -23.32 18.94
N LEU A 114 7.51 -22.99 18.70
CA LEU A 114 6.67 -22.20 19.62
C LEU A 114 5.77 -23.08 20.51
N ALA A 115 5.18 -24.13 19.94
CA ALA A 115 4.23 -24.99 20.64
C ALA A 115 4.26 -26.41 20.07
N ILE A 116 3.76 -27.38 20.83
CA ILE A 116 3.41 -28.72 20.33
C ILE A 116 1.89 -28.82 20.36
N ILE A 117 1.26 -29.06 19.21
CA ILE A 117 -0.16 -29.47 19.15
C ILE A 117 -0.25 -30.99 19.30
N THR A 118 -1.14 -31.46 20.16
CA THR A 118 -1.61 -32.85 20.16
C THR A 118 -2.94 -32.86 19.42
N VAL A 119 -2.98 -33.53 18.27
CA VAL A 119 -4.11 -33.51 17.33
C VAL A 119 -5.31 -34.26 17.93
N ASP A 120 -6.46 -33.58 17.98
CA ASP A 120 -7.75 -34.21 18.28
C ASP A 120 -8.37 -34.75 16.98
N ASP A 121 -8.43 -33.93 15.93
CA ASP A 121 -8.99 -34.28 14.62
C ASP A 121 -8.34 -33.51 13.45
N VAL A 122 -8.67 -33.95 12.22
CA VAL A 122 -8.30 -33.30 10.97
C VAL A 122 -9.53 -33.35 10.06
N TYR A 123 -10.10 -32.19 9.73
CA TYR A 123 -11.42 -32.09 9.09
C TYR A 123 -11.41 -31.11 7.91
N LYS A 124 -12.36 -31.28 6.98
CA LYS A 124 -12.56 -30.38 5.84
C LYS A 124 -13.79 -29.48 6.08
N PRO A 125 -13.60 -28.19 6.43
CA PRO A 125 -14.69 -27.29 6.78
C PRO A 125 -15.52 -26.87 5.55
N ASP A 126 -16.82 -26.65 5.76
CA ASP A 126 -17.63 -25.89 4.81
C ASP A 126 -17.32 -24.39 4.93
N LYS A 127 -16.39 -23.93 4.08
CA LYS A 127 -15.99 -22.52 3.96
C LYS A 127 -17.14 -21.60 3.54
N LYS A 128 -18.15 -22.10 2.82
CA LYS A 128 -19.32 -21.29 2.42
C LYS A 128 -20.22 -21.07 3.63
N LYS A 129 -20.49 -22.11 4.42
CA LYS A 129 -21.20 -22.02 5.71
C LYS A 129 -20.47 -21.12 6.70
N GLU A 130 -19.12 -21.17 6.77
CA GLU A 130 -18.32 -20.22 7.57
C GLU A 130 -18.52 -18.78 7.08
N ALA A 131 -18.37 -18.53 5.78
CA ALA A 131 -18.57 -17.21 5.17
C ALA A 131 -19.96 -16.62 5.47
N GLU A 132 -21.03 -17.39 5.26
CA GLU A 132 -22.40 -16.97 5.50
C GLU A 132 -22.70 -16.76 6.99
N LYS A 133 -22.41 -17.74 7.85
CA LYS A 133 -22.80 -17.71 9.27
C LYS A 133 -21.92 -16.79 10.13
N VAL A 134 -20.65 -16.62 9.77
CA VAL A 134 -19.66 -15.86 10.58
C VAL A 134 -19.44 -14.45 10.04
N PHE A 135 -19.50 -14.25 8.72
CA PHE A 135 -19.09 -12.98 8.09
C PHE A 135 -20.16 -12.35 7.17
N GLY A 136 -21.39 -12.88 7.18
CA GLY A 136 -22.53 -12.31 6.44
C GLY A 136 -22.59 -12.66 4.94
N GLY A 137 -21.69 -13.51 4.44
CA GLY A 137 -21.74 -14.10 3.10
C GLY A 137 -21.28 -13.24 1.92
N ASP A 138 -21.04 -11.94 2.10
CA ASP A 138 -20.60 -11.05 1.00
C ASP A 138 -19.16 -11.38 0.53
N PRO A 139 -18.92 -11.75 -0.75
CA PRO A 139 -17.60 -12.13 -1.25
C PRO A 139 -16.51 -11.06 -1.15
N GLU A 140 -16.87 -9.77 -1.00
CA GLU A 140 -15.91 -8.68 -0.81
C GLU A 140 -15.46 -8.51 0.65
N HIS A 141 -16.15 -9.15 1.61
CA HIS A 141 -15.81 -9.05 3.03
C HIS A 141 -14.36 -9.53 3.28
N PRO A 142 -13.50 -8.78 3.99
CA PRO A 142 -12.07 -9.11 4.11
C PRO A 142 -11.78 -10.53 4.63
N ALA A 143 -12.55 -11.02 5.61
CA ALA A 143 -12.41 -12.42 6.07
C ALA A 143 -12.85 -13.45 5.02
N ILE A 144 -13.88 -13.18 4.21
CA ILE A 144 -14.35 -14.11 3.16
C ILE A 144 -13.34 -14.15 2.01
N ARG A 145 -12.81 -12.98 1.62
CA ARG A 145 -11.70 -12.90 0.65
C ARG A 145 -10.44 -13.62 1.14
N TYR A 146 -10.15 -13.61 2.45
CA TYR A 146 -9.06 -14.38 3.04
C TYR A 146 -9.37 -15.89 3.03
N LEU A 147 -10.54 -16.29 3.53
CA LEU A 147 -11.01 -17.68 3.62
C LEU A 147 -10.99 -18.41 2.26
N ASN A 148 -11.31 -17.68 1.19
CA ASN A 148 -11.39 -18.21 -0.17
C ASN A 148 -10.09 -18.06 -0.99
N ARG A 149 -9.03 -17.41 -0.47
CA ARG A 149 -7.78 -17.14 -1.23
C ARG A 149 -6.47 -17.36 -0.47
N GLN A 150 -6.51 -17.54 0.84
CA GLN A 150 -5.33 -17.68 1.70
C GLN A 150 -5.49 -18.83 2.71
N THR A 151 -6.68 -18.99 3.32
CA THR A 151 -6.95 -20.15 4.17
C THR A 151 -6.94 -21.45 3.36
N HIS A 152 -6.15 -22.44 3.79
CA HIS A 152 -6.07 -23.76 3.18
C HIS A 152 -7.31 -24.63 3.45
N ASP A 153 -7.32 -25.86 2.93
CA ASP A 153 -8.54 -26.65 2.73
C ASP A 153 -8.89 -27.67 3.82
N PHE A 154 -8.01 -27.85 4.81
CA PHE A 154 -8.22 -28.73 5.96
C PHE A 154 -7.82 -28.00 7.24
N TYR A 155 -8.60 -28.19 8.31
CA TYR A 155 -8.29 -27.67 9.65
C TYR A 155 -7.81 -28.81 10.55
N ILE A 156 -6.84 -28.52 11.41
CA ILE A 156 -6.35 -29.44 12.45
C ILE A 156 -6.85 -28.91 13.81
N GLY A 157 -7.68 -29.69 14.49
CA GLY A 157 -8.05 -29.47 15.88
C GLY A 157 -7.04 -30.07 16.84
N GLY A 158 -6.85 -29.45 18.01
CA GLY A 158 -5.99 -30.04 19.03
C GLY A 158 -5.53 -29.10 20.13
N LYS A 159 -5.24 -29.68 21.29
CA LYS A 159 -4.70 -28.97 22.46
C LYS A 159 -3.21 -28.69 22.32
N LEU A 160 -2.77 -27.56 22.84
CA LEU A 160 -1.39 -27.09 22.77
C LEU A 160 -0.66 -27.30 24.10
N GLU A 161 0.62 -27.68 24.02
CA GLU A 161 1.63 -27.43 25.06
C GLU A 161 2.58 -26.32 24.59
N ALA A 162 2.87 -25.36 25.47
CA ALA A 162 3.71 -24.21 25.14
C ALA A 162 5.20 -24.58 25.20
N VAL A 163 5.95 -24.28 24.14
CA VAL A 163 7.42 -24.46 24.09
C VAL A 163 8.09 -23.11 24.30
N ASN A 164 7.81 -22.12 23.44
CA ASN A 164 8.38 -20.78 23.53
C ASN A 164 7.30 -19.73 23.25
N ARG A 165 7.45 -18.54 23.87
CA ARG A 165 6.69 -17.35 23.46
C ARG A 165 7.19 -16.86 22.10
N LEU A 166 6.32 -16.23 21.31
CA LEU A 166 6.72 -15.56 20.08
C LEU A 166 7.72 -14.45 20.39
N ASN A 167 8.77 -14.35 19.57
CA ASN A 167 9.67 -13.21 19.61
C ASN A 167 9.03 -12.00 18.92
N HIS A 168 9.14 -10.83 19.54
CA HIS A 168 8.82 -9.54 18.95
C HIS A 168 9.94 -8.57 19.30
N TYR A 169 10.45 -7.84 18.30
CA TYR A 169 11.55 -6.89 18.49
C TYR A 169 11.04 -5.45 18.61
N ASP A 170 9.77 -5.20 18.28
CA ASP A 170 9.13 -3.90 18.33
C ASP A 170 8.32 -3.70 19.62
N TYR A 171 8.49 -2.54 20.24
CA TYR A 171 7.66 -2.05 21.35
C TYR A 171 7.47 -3.04 22.52
N VAL A 172 8.47 -3.86 22.85
CA VAL A 172 8.37 -4.93 23.85
C VAL A 172 7.87 -4.47 25.23
N ALA A 173 8.16 -3.23 25.65
CA ALA A 173 7.67 -2.64 26.90
C ALA A 173 6.21 -2.14 26.85
N LEU A 174 5.54 -2.27 25.70
CA LEU A 174 4.13 -1.97 25.47
C LEU A 174 3.31 -3.21 25.07
N ARG A 175 3.95 -4.33 24.70
CA ARG A 175 3.27 -5.63 24.52
C ARG A 175 3.09 -6.25 25.90
N TYR A 176 1.87 -6.65 26.26
CA TYR A 176 1.55 -7.25 27.56
C TYR A 176 0.74 -8.52 27.38
N THR A 177 1.14 -9.60 28.05
CA THR A 177 0.27 -10.74 28.28
C THR A 177 -0.89 -10.37 29.21
N PRO A 178 -2.01 -11.14 29.22
CA PRO A 178 -3.06 -11.01 30.22
C PRO A 178 -2.53 -11.02 31.67
N ALA A 179 -1.57 -11.89 31.98
CA ALA A 179 -0.99 -12.00 33.32
C ALA A 179 -0.22 -10.73 33.73
N GLU A 180 0.66 -10.22 32.86
CA GLU A 180 1.42 -8.99 33.11
C GLU A 180 0.50 -7.77 33.24
N LEU A 181 -0.54 -7.65 32.40
CA LEU A 181 -1.46 -6.52 32.46
C LEU A 181 -2.34 -6.55 33.72
N ARG A 182 -2.78 -7.75 34.15
CA ARG A 182 -3.47 -7.95 35.44
C ARG A 182 -2.58 -7.55 36.61
N ALA A 183 -1.32 -7.97 36.62
CA ALA A 183 -0.35 -7.59 37.65
C ALA A 183 -0.03 -6.08 37.63
N HIS A 184 0.00 -5.46 36.44
CA HIS A 184 0.18 -4.01 36.29
C HIS A 184 -1.00 -3.22 36.89
N PHE A 185 -2.24 -3.63 36.63
CA PHE A 185 -3.42 -3.02 37.24
C PHE A 185 -3.43 -3.16 38.76
N ASP A 186 -3.13 -4.36 39.28
CA ASP A 186 -3.09 -4.60 40.73
C ASP A 186 -2.01 -3.75 41.41
N LYS A 187 -0.82 -3.65 40.81
CA LYS A 187 0.29 -2.78 41.25
C LYS A 187 -0.07 -1.28 41.27
N LEU A 188 -0.97 -0.83 40.40
CA LEU A 188 -1.48 0.55 40.39
C LEU A 188 -2.73 0.74 41.27
N GLY A 189 -3.24 -0.30 41.93
CA GLY A 189 -4.49 -0.26 42.68
C GLY A 189 -5.75 -0.12 41.80
N TRP A 190 -5.65 -0.44 40.51
CA TRP A 190 -6.74 -0.27 39.55
C TRP A 190 -7.76 -1.41 39.65
N THR A 191 -8.95 -1.09 40.16
CA THR A 191 -10.08 -2.04 40.27
C THR A 191 -11.05 -1.95 39.09
N ARG A 192 -11.26 -0.75 38.53
CA ARG A 192 -12.12 -0.54 37.34
C ARG A 192 -11.28 -0.03 36.17
N ILE A 193 -11.36 -0.73 35.04
CA ILE A 193 -10.61 -0.42 33.81
C ILE A 193 -11.56 -0.51 32.61
N VAL A 194 -11.63 0.57 31.82
CA VAL A 194 -12.30 0.65 30.53
C VAL A 194 -11.29 0.40 29.42
N ALA A 195 -11.46 -0.69 28.67
CA ALA A 195 -10.64 -0.99 27.50
C ALA A 195 -11.20 -0.35 26.22
N PHE A 196 -10.31 0.27 25.43
CA PHE A 196 -10.61 0.86 24.14
C PHE A 196 -9.94 0.07 23.01
N GLN A 197 -10.76 -0.53 22.13
CA GLN A 197 -10.33 -1.17 20.89
C GLN A 197 -10.02 -0.11 19.82
N THR A 198 -8.88 -0.24 19.13
CA THR A 198 -8.67 0.48 17.86
C THR A 198 -7.69 -0.22 16.94
N ARG A 199 -7.91 -0.05 15.63
CA ARG A 199 -6.97 -0.33 14.53
C ARG A 199 -6.52 0.95 13.80
N ASN A 200 -7.08 2.10 14.17
CA ASN A 200 -6.89 3.40 13.52
C ASN A 200 -6.03 4.33 14.39
N PRO A 201 -5.40 5.37 13.80
CA PRO A 201 -4.90 6.52 14.55
C PRO A 201 -5.97 7.09 15.49
N MET A 202 -5.56 7.50 16.69
CA MET A 202 -6.45 8.22 17.61
C MET A 202 -6.35 9.74 17.41
N HIS A 203 -7.45 10.44 17.68
CA HIS A 203 -7.66 11.87 17.43
C HIS A 203 -8.39 12.48 18.64
N ARG A 204 -8.68 13.79 18.66
CA ARG A 204 -9.33 14.44 19.83
C ARG A 204 -10.66 13.77 20.20
N ALA A 205 -11.52 13.48 19.22
CA ALA A 205 -12.76 12.74 19.43
C ALA A 205 -12.57 11.42 20.20
N HIS A 206 -11.53 10.64 19.88
CA HIS A 206 -11.20 9.37 20.53
C HIS A 206 -10.67 9.55 21.97
N ARG A 207 -9.92 10.64 22.23
CA ARG A 207 -9.47 11.01 23.58
C ARG A 207 -10.65 11.47 24.45
N GLU A 208 -11.53 12.32 23.93
CA GLU A 208 -12.70 12.77 24.69
C GLU A 208 -13.69 11.63 24.98
N LEU A 209 -13.89 10.71 24.02
CA LEU A 209 -14.68 9.50 24.21
C LEU A 209 -14.17 8.66 25.39
N THR A 210 -12.87 8.33 25.39
CA THR A 210 -12.26 7.48 26.43
C THR A 210 -12.17 8.18 27.79
N VAL A 211 -11.91 9.49 27.84
CA VAL A 211 -11.96 10.29 29.08
C VAL A 211 -13.40 10.43 29.61
N ARG A 212 -14.41 10.55 28.74
CA ARG A 212 -15.84 10.49 29.14
C ARG A 212 -16.19 9.12 29.71
N ALA A 213 -15.75 8.03 29.08
CA ALA A 213 -15.96 6.66 29.57
C ALA A 213 -15.37 6.45 30.98
N ALA A 214 -14.10 6.85 31.16
CA ALA A 214 -13.38 6.82 32.43
C ALA A 214 -14.12 7.57 33.54
N ARG A 215 -14.60 8.79 33.26
CA ARG A 215 -15.34 9.62 34.22
C ARG A 215 -16.71 9.03 34.57
N ALA A 216 -17.50 8.63 33.56
CA ALA A 216 -18.83 8.08 33.76
C ALA A 216 -18.84 6.76 34.54
N ARG A 217 -17.81 5.91 34.34
CA ARG A 217 -17.65 4.62 35.02
C ARG A 217 -16.71 4.67 36.22
N GLN A 218 -16.20 5.85 36.58
CA GLN A 218 -15.20 6.08 37.64
C GLN A 218 -14.02 5.08 37.57
N ALA A 219 -13.47 4.93 36.38
CA ALA A 219 -12.57 3.86 35.98
C ALA A 219 -11.34 4.43 35.24
N ASN A 220 -10.24 3.69 35.23
CA ASN A 220 -9.04 4.05 34.47
C ASN A 220 -9.14 3.54 33.02
N VAL A 221 -8.29 4.04 32.12
CA VAL A 221 -8.31 3.73 30.69
C VAL A 221 -7.21 2.73 30.33
N LEU A 222 -7.58 1.68 29.60
CA LEU A 222 -6.65 0.88 28.84
C LEU A 222 -6.84 1.19 27.35
N ILE A 223 -5.88 1.91 26.76
CA ILE A 223 -5.78 2.07 25.31
C ILE A 223 -5.16 0.79 24.77
N HIS A 224 -5.97 -0.02 24.07
CA HIS A 224 -5.63 -1.41 23.73
C HIS A 224 -5.60 -1.65 22.21
N PRO A 225 -4.77 -0.94 21.42
CA PRO A 225 -4.73 -1.06 19.97
C PRO A 225 -4.26 -2.43 19.48
N VAL A 226 -4.77 -2.84 18.32
CA VAL A 226 -4.31 -4.04 17.61
C VAL A 226 -3.03 -3.75 16.82
N VAL A 227 -2.02 -4.62 16.96
CA VAL A 227 -0.74 -4.56 16.24
C VAL A 227 -0.40 -5.84 15.46
N GLY A 228 -1.29 -6.84 15.47
CA GLY A 228 -1.31 -7.89 14.45
C GLY A 228 -2.10 -7.45 13.21
N LEU A 229 -2.63 -8.42 12.45
CA LEU A 229 -3.39 -8.16 11.24
C LEU A 229 -4.65 -7.28 11.49
N THR A 230 -4.84 -6.27 10.64
CA THR A 230 -5.95 -5.30 10.66
C THR A 230 -6.62 -5.24 9.27
N LYS A 231 -7.41 -4.20 8.93
CA LYS A 231 -8.03 -4.15 7.60
C LYS A 231 -6.94 -3.85 6.53
N PRO A 232 -6.94 -4.53 5.38
CA PRO A 232 -6.10 -4.13 4.25
C PRO A 232 -6.30 -2.65 3.88
N GLY A 233 -5.20 -1.88 3.84
CA GLY A 233 -5.21 -0.43 3.63
C GLY A 233 -5.42 0.43 4.88
N ASP A 234 -5.45 -0.16 6.09
CA ASP A 234 -5.21 0.59 7.32
C ASP A 234 -3.73 1.05 7.39
N ILE A 235 -3.45 2.08 8.20
CA ILE A 235 -2.08 2.60 8.40
C ILE A 235 -1.25 1.57 9.20
N ASP A 236 0.04 1.47 8.88
CA ASP A 236 0.97 0.52 9.51
C ASP A 236 1.03 0.67 11.05
N HIS A 237 1.34 -0.43 11.75
CA HIS A 237 1.27 -0.41 13.21
C HIS A 237 2.39 0.42 13.86
N PHE A 238 3.56 0.59 13.24
CA PHE A 238 4.64 1.43 13.77
C PHE A 238 4.22 2.92 13.79
N THR A 239 3.58 3.41 12.73
CA THR A 239 2.97 4.74 12.67
C THR A 239 1.85 4.88 13.69
N ARG A 240 0.97 3.88 13.79
CA ARG A 240 -0.14 3.90 14.77
C ARG A 240 0.36 3.90 16.22
N VAL A 241 1.36 3.09 16.56
CA VAL A 241 1.96 3.07 17.91
C VAL A 241 2.65 4.39 18.21
N ARG A 242 3.39 4.99 17.28
CA ARG A 242 3.94 6.35 17.43
C ARG A 242 2.84 7.39 17.67
N VAL A 243 1.68 7.29 16.98
CA VAL A 243 0.50 8.14 17.24
C VAL A 243 -0.06 7.92 18.64
N TYR A 244 -0.23 6.68 19.10
CA TYR A 244 -0.75 6.40 20.44
C TYR A 244 0.21 6.93 21.52
N GLN A 245 1.52 6.72 21.36
CA GLN A 245 2.56 7.28 22.24
C GLN A 245 2.53 8.81 22.28
N ALA A 246 2.41 9.47 21.12
CA ALA A 246 2.28 10.93 21.02
C ALA A 246 0.99 11.46 21.68
N LEU A 247 -0.08 10.65 21.72
CA LEU A 247 -1.34 11.00 22.36
C LEU A 247 -1.34 10.80 23.89
N MET A 248 -0.53 9.89 24.45
CA MET A 248 -0.56 9.58 25.90
C MET A 248 -0.41 10.81 26.81
N PRO A 249 0.45 11.81 26.54
CA PRO A 249 0.55 13.06 27.33
C PRO A 249 -0.72 13.93 27.34
N ARG A 250 -1.74 13.63 26.53
CA ARG A 250 -3.04 14.33 26.53
C ARG A 250 -4.06 13.72 27.49
N TYR A 251 -3.76 12.59 28.14
CA TYR A 251 -4.56 12.09 29.27
C TYR A 251 -4.08 12.72 30.58
N PRO A 252 -4.95 12.85 31.60
CA PRO A 252 -4.53 13.18 32.96
C PRO A 252 -3.49 12.17 33.47
N ASN A 253 -2.46 12.65 34.18
CA ASN A 253 -1.38 11.82 34.70
C ASN A 253 -1.93 10.63 35.51
N GLY A 254 -1.53 9.41 35.14
CA GLY A 254 -1.95 8.18 35.81
C GLY A 254 -3.37 7.69 35.48
N MET A 255 -4.11 8.32 34.55
CA MET A 255 -5.45 7.86 34.15
C MET A 255 -5.44 6.75 33.09
N ALA A 256 -4.39 6.65 32.27
CA ALA A 256 -4.37 5.81 31.08
C ALA A 256 -3.08 4.99 30.91
N VAL A 257 -3.22 3.73 30.51
CA VAL A 257 -2.13 2.80 30.11
C VAL A 257 -2.30 2.43 28.63
N LEU A 258 -1.18 2.31 27.93
CA LEU A 258 -1.10 1.83 26.55
C LEU A 258 -0.57 0.39 26.55
N GLY A 259 -1.37 -0.56 26.06
CA GLY A 259 -0.98 -1.96 25.86
C GLY A 259 -1.30 -2.42 24.44
N LEU A 260 -0.36 -3.09 23.78
CA LEU A 260 -0.49 -3.53 22.38
C LEU A 260 -0.99 -4.97 22.33
N LEU A 261 -2.01 -5.23 21.49
CA LEU A 261 -2.62 -6.55 21.32
C LEU A 261 -2.17 -7.21 20.01
N GLY A 262 -1.55 -8.39 20.09
CA GLY A 262 -1.16 -9.23 18.94
C GLY A 262 -2.32 -9.92 18.23
N LEU A 263 -3.48 -9.27 18.08
CA LEU A 263 -4.68 -9.87 17.47
C LEU A 263 -4.62 -9.83 15.94
N ALA A 264 -5.07 -10.90 15.28
CA ALA A 264 -5.46 -10.86 13.88
C ALA A 264 -6.97 -10.62 13.76
N MET A 265 -7.37 -9.38 13.47
CA MET A 265 -8.77 -9.02 13.22
C MET A 265 -9.32 -9.74 11.98
N ARG A 266 -10.60 -10.14 12.01
CA ARG A 266 -11.32 -10.69 10.86
C ARG A 266 -12.19 -9.61 10.18
N MET A 267 -12.38 -8.47 10.83
CA MET A 267 -13.39 -7.46 10.48
C MET A 267 -14.83 -7.99 10.62
N GLY A 268 -15.04 -9.01 11.46
CA GLY A 268 -16.33 -9.72 11.63
C GLY A 268 -17.37 -8.98 12.48
N GLY A 269 -17.36 -7.65 12.46
CA GLY A 269 -18.39 -6.76 13.03
C GLY A 269 -18.99 -7.23 14.36
N PRO A 270 -20.28 -7.59 14.42
CA PRO A 270 -20.95 -7.99 15.65
C PRO A 270 -20.35 -9.22 16.36
N ARG A 271 -19.97 -10.27 15.62
CA ARG A 271 -19.29 -11.45 16.21
C ARG A 271 -17.91 -11.08 16.75
N GLU A 272 -17.20 -10.21 16.04
CA GLU A 272 -15.89 -9.71 16.46
C GLU A 272 -15.99 -8.76 17.67
N ALA A 273 -17.10 -8.06 17.87
CA ALA A 273 -17.35 -7.27 19.09
C ALA A 273 -17.51 -8.15 20.34
N ILE A 274 -18.26 -9.26 20.25
CA ILE A 274 -18.37 -10.28 21.31
C ILE A 274 -16.97 -10.86 21.65
N TRP A 275 -16.20 -11.20 20.62
CA TRP A 275 -14.84 -11.74 20.77
C TRP A 275 -13.89 -10.74 21.44
N HIS A 276 -13.90 -9.48 21.02
CA HIS A 276 -13.13 -8.42 21.67
C HIS A 276 -13.49 -8.22 23.15
N ALA A 277 -14.77 -8.34 23.52
CA ALA A 277 -15.21 -8.26 24.91
C ALA A 277 -14.61 -9.40 25.76
N ILE A 278 -14.64 -10.64 25.25
CA ILE A 278 -14.00 -11.81 25.87
C ILE A 278 -12.49 -11.60 26.02
N ILE A 279 -11.80 -11.18 24.96
CA ILE A 279 -10.35 -10.92 25.00
C ILE A 279 -10.01 -9.86 26.06
N ARG A 280 -10.80 -8.79 26.18
CA ARG A 280 -10.53 -7.70 27.13
C ARG A 280 -10.84 -8.09 28.57
N LYS A 281 -11.87 -8.91 28.81
CA LYS A 281 -12.09 -9.60 30.09
C LYS A 281 -10.90 -10.49 30.46
N ASN A 282 -10.38 -11.28 29.52
CA ASN A 282 -9.19 -12.12 29.76
C ASN A 282 -7.97 -11.28 30.15
N HIS A 283 -7.73 -10.15 29.49
CA HIS A 283 -6.71 -9.15 29.87
C HIS A 283 -7.04 -8.33 31.14
N GLY A 284 -8.15 -8.61 31.82
CA GLY A 284 -8.49 -8.02 33.13
C GLY A 284 -9.29 -6.72 33.09
N ALA A 285 -9.79 -6.28 31.93
CA ALA A 285 -10.70 -5.14 31.87
C ALA A 285 -12.06 -5.47 32.50
N THR A 286 -12.64 -4.51 33.23
CA THR A 286 -14.01 -4.63 33.78
C THR A 286 -15.05 -4.02 32.87
N HIS A 287 -14.65 -3.09 32.00
CA HIS A 287 -15.52 -2.44 31.03
C HIS A 287 -14.89 -2.48 29.63
N PHE A 288 -15.71 -2.48 28.58
CA PHE A 288 -15.26 -2.44 27.18
C PHE A 288 -16.07 -1.44 26.35
N ILE A 289 -15.38 -0.59 25.58
CA ILE A 289 -16.01 0.39 24.69
C ILE A 289 -16.44 -0.25 23.37
N ILE A 290 -17.70 -0.07 23.00
CA ILE A 290 -18.24 -0.43 21.69
C ILE A 290 -18.86 0.82 21.06
N GLY A 291 -18.27 1.28 19.96
CA GLY A 291 -18.74 2.43 19.19
C GLY A 291 -19.56 2.04 17.96
N ARG A 292 -19.96 3.04 17.18
CA ARG A 292 -20.51 2.85 15.83
C ARG A 292 -19.55 2.04 14.94
N ASP A 293 -20.08 1.10 14.15
CA ASP A 293 -19.32 0.30 13.15
C ASP A 293 -18.13 -0.45 13.78
N HIS A 294 -18.31 -0.95 15.01
CA HIS A 294 -17.26 -1.61 15.77
C HIS A 294 -16.78 -2.87 15.07
N ALA A 295 -15.48 -2.91 14.77
CA ALA A 295 -14.83 -3.96 13.98
C ALA A 295 -15.44 -4.19 12.58
N GLY A 296 -16.23 -3.26 12.04
CA GLY A 296 -16.78 -3.39 10.69
C GLY A 296 -15.77 -3.05 9.58
N PRO A 297 -15.92 -3.64 8.38
CA PRO A 297 -15.12 -3.30 7.20
C PRO A 297 -15.60 -2.02 6.49
N GLY A 298 -16.78 -1.50 6.80
CA GLY A 298 -17.44 -0.41 6.07
C GLY A 298 -18.38 -0.93 4.98
N LYS A 299 -18.16 -0.50 3.73
CA LYS A 299 -19.02 -0.79 2.58
C LYS A 299 -18.36 -1.68 1.52
N ASN A 300 -19.18 -2.42 0.77
CA ASN A 300 -18.81 -3.12 -0.46
C ASN A 300 -18.84 -2.17 -1.69
N SER A 301 -18.48 -2.67 -2.87
CA SER A 301 -18.44 -1.91 -4.14
C SER A 301 -19.78 -1.31 -4.55
N ALA A 302 -20.89 -1.97 -4.20
CA ALA A 302 -22.26 -1.48 -4.42
C ALA A 302 -22.70 -0.42 -3.37
N GLY A 303 -21.80 0.02 -2.48
CA GLY A 303 -22.08 1.06 -1.48
C GLY A 303 -22.92 0.59 -0.29
N LYS A 304 -23.24 -0.71 -0.19
CA LYS A 304 -23.95 -1.31 0.95
C LYS A 304 -22.98 -1.55 2.09
N ASP A 305 -23.35 -1.19 3.32
CA ASP A 305 -22.55 -1.52 4.51
C ASP A 305 -22.61 -3.03 4.81
N PHE A 306 -21.49 -3.64 5.20
CA PHE A 306 -21.45 -5.07 5.53
C PHE A 306 -22.25 -5.41 6.81
N TYR A 307 -22.31 -4.45 7.74
CA TYR A 307 -23.04 -4.53 9.00
C TYR A 307 -23.69 -3.17 9.28
N GLY A 308 -24.86 -3.17 9.90
CA GLY A 308 -25.53 -1.97 10.41
C GLY A 308 -24.70 -1.25 11.49
N PRO A 309 -24.85 0.07 11.62
CA PRO A 309 -23.95 0.91 12.42
C PRO A 309 -23.91 0.58 13.91
N TYR A 310 -24.93 -0.09 14.46
CA TYR A 310 -25.05 -0.43 15.88
C TYR A 310 -25.33 -1.92 16.16
N GLU A 311 -25.36 -2.79 15.14
CA GLU A 311 -25.53 -4.25 15.31
C GLU A 311 -24.47 -4.86 16.26
N ALA A 312 -23.28 -4.25 16.31
CA ALA A 312 -22.21 -4.66 17.21
C ALA A 312 -22.41 -4.26 18.68
N GLN A 313 -23.31 -3.31 18.97
CA GLN A 313 -23.78 -3.01 20.32
C GLN A 313 -24.90 -4.00 20.69
N GLU A 314 -25.91 -4.10 19.84
CA GLU A 314 -27.06 -5.03 19.97
C GLU A 314 -26.62 -6.48 20.23
N ALA A 315 -25.68 -7.00 19.43
CA ALA A 315 -25.19 -8.37 19.54
C ALA A 315 -24.41 -8.64 20.84
N VAL A 316 -23.81 -7.62 21.45
CA VAL A 316 -23.04 -7.78 22.70
C VAL A 316 -23.93 -7.56 23.92
N GLU A 317 -24.89 -6.63 23.86
CA GLU A 317 -25.95 -6.48 24.87
C GLU A 317 -26.72 -7.79 25.07
N LYS A 318 -27.05 -8.51 23.98
CA LYS A 318 -27.69 -9.84 24.00
C LYS A 318 -26.95 -10.87 24.89
N TYR A 319 -25.64 -10.80 25.00
CA TYR A 319 -24.82 -11.77 25.76
C TYR A 319 -24.15 -11.17 27.01
N LYS A 320 -24.53 -9.96 27.41
CA LYS A 320 -23.94 -9.17 28.52
C LYS A 320 -23.85 -9.91 29.85
N SER A 321 -24.87 -10.71 30.18
CA SER A 321 -24.94 -11.55 31.39
C SER A 321 -23.88 -12.67 31.40
N GLU A 322 -23.62 -13.28 30.24
CA GLU A 322 -22.61 -14.34 30.09
C GLU A 322 -21.19 -13.77 29.94
N LEU A 323 -21.08 -12.63 29.26
CA LEU A 323 -19.81 -11.96 28.99
C LEU A 323 -19.11 -11.52 30.27
N GLY A 324 -19.81 -10.98 31.26
CA GLY A 324 -19.19 -10.55 32.53
C GLY A 324 -18.14 -9.44 32.35
N VAL A 325 -18.40 -8.51 31.42
CA VAL A 325 -17.66 -7.26 31.23
C VAL A 325 -18.69 -6.18 30.87
N GLU A 326 -18.62 -5.03 31.51
CA GLU A 326 -19.63 -3.98 31.34
C GLU A 326 -19.41 -3.23 30.02
N ILE A 327 -20.43 -3.22 29.16
CA ILE A 327 -20.35 -2.53 27.87
C ILE A 327 -20.57 -1.03 28.07
N VAL A 328 -19.66 -0.24 27.49
CA VAL A 328 -19.79 1.22 27.42
C VAL A 328 -20.01 1.59 25.97
N GLU A 329 -21.28 1.64 25.59
CA GLU A 329 -21.72 2.11 24.29
C GLU A 329 -21.30 3.57 24.07
N PHE A 330 -20.85 3.89 22.85
CA PHE A 330 -20.63 5.26 22.44
C PHE A 330 -21.20 5.55 21.06
N GLN A 331 -22.06 6.57 21.04
CA GLN A 331 -22.49 7.24 19.82
C GLN A 331 -21.33 8.05 19.20
N GLN A 332 -21.46 8.41 17.93
CA GLN A 332 -20.45 9.19 17.22
C GLN A 332 -20.22 10.53 17.93
N MET A 333 -18.99 10.79 18.37
CA MET A 333 -18.59 12.10 18.91
C MET A 333 -18.43 13.10 17.76
N THR A 334 -19.00 14.29 17.90
CA THR A 334 -18.85 15.42 16.96
C THR A 334 -18.27 16.65 17.66
N TYR A 335 -17.57 17.50 16.92
CA TYR A 335 -17.05 18.77 17.42
C TYR A 335 -18.10 19.88 17.25
N LEU A 336 -18.24 20.74 18.27
CA LEU A 336 -19.12 21.91 18.29
C LEU A 336 -18.25 23.18 18.21
N PRO A 337 -18.19 23.89 17.05
CA PRO A 337 -17.28 25.01 16.88
C PRO A 337 -17.57 26.20 17.80
N ASP A 338 -18.83 26.38 18.16
CA ASP A 338 -19.32 27.55 18.88
C ASP A 338 -19.01 27.48 20.39
N THR A 339 -18.57 26.32 20.89
CA THR A 339 -18.22 26.07 22.30
C THR A 339 -16.86 25.36 22.51
N ASP A 340 -16.07 25.12 21.45
CA ASP A 340 -14.81 24.33 21.45
C ASP A 340 -14.92 23.01 22.24
N GLU A 341 -16.03 22.30 22.07
CA GLU A 341 -16.29 21.06 22.80
C GLU A 341 -16.64 19.87 21.90
N TYR A 342 -16.59 18.68 22.50
CA TYR A 342 -16.97 17.42 21.88
C TYR A 342 -18.19 16.82 22.59
N ARG A 343 -19.26 16.53 21.85
CA ARG A 343 -20.45 15.82 22.38
C ARG A 343 -20.82 14.59 21.54
N PRO A 344 -21.46 13.57 22.14
CA PRO A 344 -22.21 12.55 21.40
C PRO A 344 -23.24 13.21 20.48
N LYS A 345 -23.36 12.77 19.23
CA LYS A 345 -24.19 13.40 18.19
C LYS A 345 -25.68 13.45 18.53
N ASP A 346 -26.17 12.47 19.30
CA ASP A 346 -27.49 12.37 19.91
C ASP A 346 -27.77 13.44 20.99
N GLN A 347 -26.71 14.02 21.59
CA GLN A 347 -26.79 15.01 22.66
C GLN A 347 -26.55 16.45 22.16
N VAL A 348 -26.59 16.65 20.84
CA VAL A 348 -26.45 17.96 20.19
C VAL A 348 -27.85 18.48 19.83
N PRO A 349 -28.29 19.63 20.39
CA PRO A 349 -29.57 20.23 20.04
C PRO A 349 -29.66 20.56 18.53
N ALA A 350 -30.85 20.38 17.96
CA ALA A 350 -31.11 20.72 16.56
C ALA A 350 -30.79 22.21 16.28
N GLY A 351 -30.12 22.47 15.17
CA GLY A 351 -29.66 23.81 14.77
C GLY A 351 -28.25 24.19 15.27
N ILE A 352 -27.67 23.47 16.22
CA ILE A 352 -26.27 23.70 16.65
C ILE A 352 -25.30 23.22 15.57
N LYS A 353 -24.27 24.03 15.29
CA LYS A 353 -23.27 23.73 14.27
C LYS A 353 -22.39 22.56 14.70
N THR A 354 -22.18 21.61 13.79
CA THR A 354 -21.31 20.45 13.98
C THR A 354 -20.24 20.40 12.91
N LEU A 355 -19.03 19.95 13.27
CA LEU A 355 -17.98 19.60 12.31
C LEU A 355 -17.44 18.19 12.60
N ASP A 356 -17.06 17.50 11.53
CA ASP A 356 -16.36 16.23 11.52
C ASP A 356 -15.41 16.20 10.31
N ILE A 357 -14.41 15.32 10.32
CA ILE A 357 -13.50 15.06 9.20
C ILE A 357 -13.48 13.56 8.95
N SER A 358 -14.06 13.16 7.80
CA SER A 358 -14.07 11.76 7.39
C SER A 358 -12.66 11.22 7.15
N GLY A 359 -12.47 9.91 7.27
CA GLY A 359 -11.19 9.27 6.97
C GLY A 359 -10.72 9.53 5.52
N THR A 360 -11.64 9.78 4.58
CA THR A 360 -11.30 10.17 3.20
C THR A 360 -10.75 11.59 3.13
N GLU A 361 -11.39 12.56 3.80
CA GLU A 361 -10.90 13.94 3.87
C GLU A 361 -9.58 14.05 4.65
N LEU A 362 -9.39 13.24 5.70
CA LEU A 362 -8.11 13.14 6.41
C LEU A 362 -7.00 12.62 5.47
N ARG A 363 -7.24 11.53 4.74
CA ARG A 363 -6.28 11.02 3.75
C ARG A 363 -5.97 12.06 2.67
N ARG A 364 -6.98 12.80 2.18
CA ARG A 364 -6.77 13.91 1.25
C ARG A 364 -5.85 14.98 1.83
N ARG A 365 -6.13 15.48 3.04
CA ARG A 365 -5.29 16.50 3.73
C ARG A 365 -3.86 16.04 4.05
N LEU A 366 -3.65 14.73 4.26
CA LEU A 366 -2.30 14.16 4.31
C LEU A 366 -1.64 14.22 2.92
N ARG A 367 -2.32 13.65 1.89
CA ARG A 367 -1.87 13.56 0.49
C ARG A 367 -1.52 14.91 -0.15
N VAL A 368 -2.33 15.94 0.04
CA VAL A 368 -2.10 17.28 -0.55
C VAL A 368 -1.41 18.27 0.40
N GLY A 369 -0.96 17.81 1.58
CA GLY A 369 -0.31 18.66 2.58
C GLY A 369 -1.21 19.65 3.33
N ALA A 370 -2.44 19.89 2.85
CA ALA A 370 -3.38 20.88 3.40
C ALA A 370 -3.60 20.75 4.93
N PRO A 371 -3.80 21.87 5.65
CA PRO A 371 -3.84 21.88 7.11
C PRO A 371 -4.94 20.98 7.68
N ILE A 372 -4.58 20.19 8.68
CA ILE A 372 -5.51 19.39 9.50
C ILE A 372 -5.80 20.23 10.74
N PRO A 373 -7.07 20.59 11.04
CA PRO A 373 -7.37 21.52 12.13
C PRO A 373 -6.98 20.94 13.50
N GLU A 374 -6.43 21.78 14.37
CA GLU A 374 -6.07 21.34 15.72
C GLU A 374 -7.27 20.84 16.53
N TRP A 375 -8.48 21.37 16.29
CA TRP A 375 -9.70 20.89 16.93
C TRP A 375 -10.00 19.42 16.62
N PHE A 376 -9.58 18.91 15.45
CA PHE A 376 -9.78 17.51 15.07
C PHE A 376 -8.70 16.60 15.67
N SER A 377 -7.43 16.99 15.58
CA SER A 377 -6.30 16.16 16.02
C SER A 377 -5.14 17.01 16.51
N TYR A 378 -4.47 16.54 17.57
CA TYR A 378 -3.33 17.25 18.16
C TYR A 378 -2.15 17.37 17.17
N PRO A 379 -1.37 18.47 17.21
CA PRO A 379 -0.27 18.71 16.27
C PRO A 379 0.77 17.59 16.22
N GLU A 380 1.15 17.02 17.36
CA GLU A 380 2.12 15.93 17.45
C GLU A 380 1.63 14.63 16.79
N VAL A 381 0.32 14.34 16.86
CA VAL A 381 -0.31 13.22 16.14
C VAL A 381 -0.32 13.48 14.64
N VAL A 382 -0.68 14.71 14.22
CA VAL A 382 -0.67 15.12 12.81
C VAL A 382 0.75 15.03 12.23
N LYS A 383 1.77 15.38 13.01
CA LYS A 383 3.18 15.27 12.61
C LYS A 383 3.57 13.83 12.29
N VAL A 384 3.34 12.88 13.21
CA VAL A 384 3.66 11.45 12.99
C VAL A 384 2.92 10.87 11.77
N LEU A 385 1.66 11.29 11.56
CA LEU A 385 0.89 10.89 10.39
C LEU A 385 1.49 11.42 9.08
N ARG A 386 1.97 12.67 9.04
CA ARG A 386 2.65 13.25 7.86
C ARG A 386 4.07 12.75 7.63
N GLU A 387 4.79 12.35 8.68
CA GLU A 387 6.10 11.70 8.57
C GLU A 387 6.00 10.36 7.82
N SER A 388 4.83 9.69 7.91
CA SER A 388 4.62 8.33 7.40
C SER A 388 3.65 8.28 6.20
N ASN A 389 2.82 9.31 6.03
CA ASN A 389 2.00 9.59 4.85
C ASN A 389 2.39 10.98 4.31
N PRO A 390 3.57 11.12 3.67
CA PRO A 390 4.02 12.41 3.16
C PRO A 390 3.09 12.93 2.04
N PRO A 391 3.04 14.25 1.82
CA PRO A 391 2.32 14.82 0.69
C PRO A 391 2.89 14.34 -0.66
N ARG A 392 2.11 14.39 -1.76
CA ARG A 392 2.51 13.86 -3.08
C ARG A 392 3.85 14.40 -3.58
N ASN A 393 4.18 15.66 -3.34
CA ASN A 393 5.49 16.24 -3.66
C ASN A 393 6.68 15.67 -2.85
N LYS A 394 6.44 14.79 -1.87
CA LYS A 394 7.43 14.10 -1.02
C LYS A 394 7.29 12.57 -0.97
N GLN A 395 6.33 11.97 -1.66
CA GLN A 395 6.23 10.52 -1.88
C GLN A 395 7.33 10.04 -2.85
N GLY A 396 7.31 8.78 -3.31
CA GLY A 396 8.07 8.37 -4.51
C GLY A 396 7.15 8.07 -5.69
N PHE A 397 7.74 7.95 -6.88
CA PHE A 397 7.03 7.49 -8.08
C PHE A 397 7.94 6.76 -9.06
N THR A 398 7.36 5.89 -9.88
CA THR A 398 8.04 5.30 -11.06
C THR A 398 7.40 5.79 -12.35
N ILE A 399 8.20 6.40 -13.22
CA ILE A 399 7.93 6.55 -14.65
C ILE A 399 8.44 5.29 -15.35
N PHE A 400 7.54 4.53 -15.96
CA PHE A 400 7.86 3.27 -16.64
C PHE A 400 7.65 3.44 -18.15
N LEU A 401 8.76 3.65 -18.87
CA LEU A 401 8.77 3.79 -20.33
C LEU A 401 8.78 2.40 -20.99
N THR A 402 7.84 2.18 -21.90
CA THR A 402 7.72 0.94 -22.70
C THR A 402 7.71 1.26 -24.20
N GLY A 403 8.29 0.39 -25.02
CA GLY A 403 8.38 0.58 -26.47
C GLY A 403 9.50 -0.24 -27.11
N TYR A 404 9.54 -0.24 -28.44
CA TYR A 404 10.55 -0.96 -29.23
C TYR A 404 12.00 -0.55 -28.88
N THR A 405 12.95 -1.43 -29.21
CA THR A 405 14.37 -1.07 -29.26
C THR A 405 14.54 0.16 -30.15
N ASN A 406 15.37 1.14 -29.76
CA ASN A 406 15.58 2.38 -30.52
C ASN A 406 14.32 3.24 -30.77
N SER A 407 13.22 3.07 -30.01
CA SER A 407 12.02 3.92 -30.10
C SER A 407 12.21 5.38 -29.67
N GLY A 408 13.39 5.72 -29.12
CA GLY A 408 13.69 6.99 -28.47
C GLY A 408 13.50 6.99 -26.94
N LYS A 409 12.90 5.93 -26.36
CA LYS A 409 12.65 5.81 -24.91
C LYS A 409 13.87 6.09 -24.03
N ASP A 410 15.06 5.65 -24.43
CA ASP A 410 16.29 5.81 -23.63
C ASP A 410 16.85 7.24 -23.67
N ALA A 411 16.54 8.00 -24.72
CA ALA A 411 16.83 9.44 -24.79
C ALA A 411 15.83 10.26 -23.96
N ILE A 412 14.54 9.91 -24.03
CA ILE A 412 13.48 10.47 -23.18
C ILE A 412 13.82 10.26 -21.70
N ALA A 413 14.21 9.04 -21.31
CA ALA A 413 14.55 8.70 -19.93
C ALA A 413 15.74 9.51 -19.39
N ARG A 414 16.81 9.68 -20.19
CA ARG A 414 17.97 10.51 -19.81
C ARG A 414 17.63 12.00 -19.73
N ALA A 415 16.85 12.53 -20.67
CA ALA A 415 16.43 13.93 -20.65
C ALA A 415 15.51 14.22 -19.44
N LEU A 416 14.56 13.33 -19.15
CA LEU A 416 13.71 13.40 -17.96
C LEU A 416 14.52 13.34 -16.66
N GLN A 417 15.58 12.50 -16.59
CA GLN A 417 16.47 12.45 -15.43
C GLN A 417 17.11 13.82 -15.16
N VAL A 418 17.59 14.50 -16.21
CA VAL A 418 18.17 15.85 -16.09
C VAL A 418 17.11 16.85 -15.61
N THR A 419 15.90 16.83 -16.17
CA THR A 419 14.81 17.74 -15.75
C THR A 419 14.38 17.54 -14.30
N LEU A 420 14.22 16.28 -13.85
CA LEU A 420 13.85 15.99 -12.45
C LEU A 420 14.99 16.35 -11.47
N ASN A 421 16.26 16.12 -11.85
CA ASN A 421 17.41 16.58 -11.06
C ASN A 421 17.47 18.12 -10.99
N GLN A 422 17.15 18.83 -12.07
CA GLN A 422 17.09 20.30 -12.11
C GLN A 422 15.96 20.87 -11.23
N GLN A 423 14.83 20.15 -11.10
CA GLN A 423 13.77 20.49 -10.16
C GLN A 423 14.17 20.27 -8.69
N GLY A 424 15.19 19.43 -8.42
CA GLY A 424 15.85 19.29 -7.12
C GLY A 424 15.03 18.67 -5.98
N GLY A 425 13.75 18.34 -6.19
CA GLY A 425 12.84 17.89 -5.13
C GLY A 425 13.10 16.47 -4.60
N ARG A 426 13.82 15.62 -5.35
CA ARG A 426 14.04 14.19 -5.07
C ARG A 426 15.38 13.70 -5.62
N ALA A 427 15.87 12.58 -5.09
CA ALA A 427 16.87 11.76 -5.78
C ALA A 427 16.22 11.03 -6.97
N VAL A 428 16.92 10.98 -8.11
CA VAL A 428 16.41 10.37 -9.36
C VAL A 428 17.24 9.14 -9.75
N SER A 429 16.59 7.98 -9.82
CA SER A 429 17.21 6.70 -10.20
C SER A 429 16.81 6.29 -11.61
N LEU A 430 17.79 6.04 -12.48
CA LEU A 430 17.58 5.74 -13.90
C LEU A 430 17.91 4.26 -14.20
N LEU A 431 16.89 3.47 -14.54
CA LEU A 431 16.94 2.04 -14.86
C LEU A 431 16.75 1.83 -16.37
N LEU A 432 17.76 2.17 -17.17
CA LEU A 432 17.76 1.90 -18.62
C LEU A 432 17.85 0.41 -18.90
N GLY A 433 17.25 -0.04 -20.02
CA GLY A 433 17.28 -1.45 -20.41
C GLY A 433 18.69 -2.04 -20.55
N GLU A 434 19.68 -1.26 -21.00
CA GLU A 434 21.08 -1.71 -21.10
C GLU A 434 21.74 -1.85 -19.72
N THR A 435 21.49 -0.92 -18.81
CA THR A 435 22.05 -0.94 -17.43
C THR A 435 21.40 -2.02 -16.58
N VAL A 436 20.08 -2.24 -16.69
CA VAL A 436 19.42 -3.38 -16.02
C VAL A 436 20.01 -4.71 -16.52
N ARG A 437 20.30 -4.81 -17.83
CA ARG A 437 20.91 -5.98 -18.42
C ARG A 437 22.34 -6.24 -17.93
N SER A 438 23.15 -5.22 -17.62
CA SER A 438 24.48 -5.42 -17.03
C SER A 438 24.44 -5.70 -15.53
N GLU A 439 23.68 -4.91 -14.77
CA GLU A 439 23.75 -4.95 -13.29
C GLU A 439 22.82 -5.99 -12.63
N LEU A 440 21.68 -6.31 -13.26
CA LEU A 440 20.58 -7.05 -12.62
C LEU A 440 20.09 -8.26 -13.42
N SER A 441 20.57 -8.51 -14.63
CA SER A 441 20.01 -9.51 -15.56
C SER A 441 21.02 -9.98 -16.62
N ALA A 442 22.31 -10.05 -16.27
CA ALA A 442 23.39 -10.41 -17.19
C ALA A 442 23.37 -11.89 -17.60
N GLU A 443 22.75 -12.75 -16.79
CA GLU A 443 22.55 -14.18 -17.04
C GLU A 443 21.25 -14.49 -17.79
N LEU A 444 20.31 -13.54 -17.85
CA LEU A 444 18.98 -13.76 -18.44
C LEU A 444 18.99 -13.64 -19.96
N GLY A 445 18.33 -14.60 -20.62
CA GLY A 445 18.22 -14.68 -22.07
C GLY A 445 17.18 -13.71 -22.68
N PHE A 446 16.49 -14.19 -23.70
CA PHE A 446 15.45 -13.44 -24.43
C PHE A 446 14.18 -14.29 -24.65
N THR A 447 13.98 -15.37 -23.89
CA THR A 447 12.70 -16.09 -23.85
C THR A 447 11.62 -15.24 -23.18
N ARG A 448 10.34 -15.63 -23.32
CA ARG A 448 9.23 -14.97 -22.60
C ARG A 448 9.47 -14.95 -21.09
N HIS A 449 9.89 -16.10 -20.54
CA HIS A 449 10.18 -16.22 -19.11
C HIS A 449 11.33 -15.32 -18.65
N ASP A 450 12.47 -15.30 -19.38
CA ASP A 450 13.61 -14.41 -19.06
C ASP A 450 13.19 -12.93 -19.03
N ARG A 451 12.32 -12.55 -19.97
CA ARG A 451 11.81 -11.18 -20.11
C ARG A 451 10.87 -10.83 -18.95
N ASP A 452 9.94 -11.72 -18.61
CA ASP A 452 9.03 -11.53 -17.48
C ASP A 452 9.81 -11.43 -16.16
N VAL A 453 10.80 -12.31 -15.93
CA VAL A 453 11.71 -12.25 -14.76
C VAL A 453 12.54 -10.96 -14.73
N ASN A 454 13.09 -10.51 -15.86
CA ASN A 454 13.78 -9.23 -15.97
C ASN A 454 12.86 -8.06 -15.58
N ILE A 455 11.59 -8.04 -16.03
CA ILE A 455 10.64 -6.99 -15.65
C ILE A 455 10.29 -7.07 -14.16
N ALA A 456 10.11 -8.27 -13.59
CA ALA A 456 9.89 -8.43 -12.16
C ALA A 456 11.07 -7.92 -11.30
N ARG A 457 12.32 -8.13 -11.76
CA ARG A 457 13.52 -7.57 -11.11
C ARG A 457 13.54 -6.03 -11.15
N ILE A 458 13.18 -5.42 -12.29
CA ILE A 458 13.00 -3.95 -12.38
C ILE A 458 11.93 -3.49 -11.41
N ALA A 459 10.77 -4.15 -11.38
CA ALA A 459 9.64 -3.79 -10.54
C ALA A 459 9.99 -3.82 -9.04
N PHE A 460 10.72 -4.84 -8.59
CA PHE A 460 11.20 -4.95 -7.22
C PHE A 460 12.12 -3.77 -6.82
N VAL A 461 13.14 -3.49 -7.64
CA VAL A 461 14.08 -2.38 -7.38
C VAL A 461 13.37 -1.02 -7.45
N ALA A 462 12.47 -0.84 -8.43
CA ALA A 462 11.68 0.38 -8.58
C ALA A 462 10.69 0.60 -7.42
N ALA A 463 10.10 -0.48 -6.87
CA ALA A 463 9.21 -0.41 -5.71
C ALA A 463 9.98 0.03 -4.44
N GLU A 464 11.11 -0.60 -4.11
CA GLU A 464 11.89 -0.20 -2.92
C GLU A 464 12.48 1.22 -3.04
N LEU A 465 12.86 1.67 -4.24
CA LEU A 465 13.26 3.07 -4.48
C LEU A 465 12.07 4.05 -4.38
N THR A 466 10.89 3.68 -4.91
CA THR A 466 9.65 4.45 -4.79
C THR A 466 9.22 4.59 -3.32
N LYS A 467 9.28 3.50 -2.55
CA LYS A 467 9.06 3.43 -1.10
C LYS A 467 10.03 4.32 -0.31
N ALA A 468 11.27 4.49 -0.79
CA ALA A 468 12.26 5.40 -0.23
C ALA A 468 12.08 6.88 -0.64
N GLY A 469 11.03 7.21 -1.42
CA GLY A 469 10.73 8.58 -1.85
C GLY A 469 11.47 9.05 -3.12
N ALA A 470 12.18 8.15 -3.81
CA ALA A 470 12.87 8.49 -5.05
C ALA A 470 11.92 8.68 -6.23
N ALA A 471 12.40 9.38 -7.27
CA ALA A 471 11.81 9.34 -8.60
C ALA A 471 12.56 8.29 -9.43
N VAL A 472 11.88 7.20 -9.80
CA VAL A 472 12.45 6.13 -10.62
C VAL A 472 12.04 6.34 -12.08
N ILE A 473 12.99 6.20 -13.00
CA ILE A 473 12.74 6.20 -14.44
C ILE A 473 13.21 4.85 -14.99
N ALA A 474 12.30 3.95 -15.31
CA ALA A 474 12.59 2.68 -15.95
C ALA A 474 12.39 2.79 -17.47
N ALA A 475 13.30 2.25 -18.28
CA ALA A 475 13.15 2.19 -19.75
C ALA A 475 13.48 0.80 -20.36
N PRO A 476 12.85 -0.29 -19.91
CA PRO A 476 12.92 -1.59 -20.58
C PRO A 476 12.17 -1.58 -21.93
N ILE A 477 12.13 -2.74 -22.61
CA ILE A 477 11.23 -2.95 -23.77
C ILE A 477 9.81 -3.33 -23.30
N ALA A 478 9.69 -4.08 -22.21
CA ALA A 478 8.42 -4.52 -21.58
C ALA A 478 7.35 -5.04 -22.60
N PRO A 479 7.71 -6.04 -23.44
CA PRO A 479 6.88 -6.42 -24.59
C PRO A 479 5.59 -7.15 -24.24
N PHE A 480 5.46 -7.69 -23.02
CA PHE A 480 4.29 -8.46 -22.58
C PHE A 480 3.49 -7.66 -21.56
N ASP A 481 2.17 -7.65 -21.75
CA ASP A 481 1.22 -6.87 -20.98
C ASP A 481 1.10 -7.35 -19.53
N LYS A 482 1.08 -8.67 -19.34
CA LYS A 482 1.11 -9.32 -18.02
C LYS A 482 2.24 -8.76 -17.16
N ALA A 483 3.47 -8.74 -17.67
CA ALA A 483 4.65 -8.29 -16.92
C ALA A 483 4.59 -6.79 -16.58
N ARG A 484 3.98 -5.95 -17.44
CA ARG A 484 3.72 -4.54 -17.12
C ARG A 484 2.69 -4.38 -16.00
N LYS A 485 1.64 -5.20 -15.98
CA LYS A 485 0.61 -5.17 -14.94
C LYS A 485 1.11 -5.71 -13.60
N GLU A 486 1.93 -6.76 -13.61
CA GLU A 486 2.64 -7.24 -12.42
C GLU A 486 3.63 -6.18 -11.88
N ALA A 487 4.30 -5.42 -12.75
CA ALA A 487 5.14 -4.30 -12.35
C ALA A 487 4.34 -3.11 -11.78
N ARG A 488 3.22 -2.74 -12.41
CA ARG A 488 2.26 -1.74 -11.92
C ARG A 488 1.80 -2.12 -10.51
N GLU A 489 1.26 -3.33 -10.34
CA GLU A 489 0.79 -3.85 -9.05
C GLU A 489 1.87 -3.84 -7.96
N ALA A 490 3.13 -4.18 -8.29
CA ALA A 490 4.21 -4.20 -7.30
C ALA A 490 4.55 -2.79 -6.78
N ILE A 491 4.50 -1.78 -7.65
CA ILE A 491 4.89 -0.40 -7.34
C ILE A 491 3.71 0.39 -6.74
N GLU A 492 2.48 0.18 -7.19
CA GLU A 492 1.27 0.83 -6.65
C GLU A 492 0.96 0.45 -5.18
N ARG A 493 1.59 -0.61 -4.66
CA ARG A 493 1.57 -0.97 -3.23
C ARG A 493 2.38 0.00 -2.34
N VAL A 494 3.27 0.81 -2.91
CA VAL A 494 4.23 1.65 -2.17
C VAL A 494 4.36 3.10 -2.68
N GLY A 495 3.88 3.42 -3.87
CA GLY A 495 3.82 4.79 -4.39
C GLY A 495 3.12 4.87 -5.74
N SER A 496 3.35 5.93 -6.52
CA SER A 496 2.67 6.09 -7.83
C SER A 496 3.46 5.43 -8.97
N PHE A 497 2.73 4.82 -9.92
CA PHE A 497 3.28 4.22 -11.14
C PHE A 497 2.64 4.87 -12.37
N PHE A 498 3.43 5.17 -13.39
CA PHE A 498 2.97 5.78 -14.63
C PHE A 498 3.55 5.05 -15.84
N LEU A 499 2.69 4.45 -16.66
CA LEU A 499 3.07 3.76 -17.88
C LEU A 499 3.12 4.74 -19.05
N VAL A 500 4.33 5.01 -19.56
CA VAL A 500 4.55 5.91 -20.70
C VAL A 500 4.88 5.08 -21.93
N HIS A 501 3.94 4.98 -22.87
CA HIS A 501 4.11 4.24 -24.11
C HIS A 501 4.80 5.10 -25.17
N VAL A 502 6.04 4.75 -25.50
CA VAL A 502 6.80 5.35 -26.61
C VAL A 502 6.45 4.57 -27.90
N ALA A 503 5.34 4.99 -28.52
CA ALA A 503 4.62 4.31 -29.59
C ALA A 503 5.21 4.49 -31.00
N THR A 504 6.41 5.07 -31.10
CA THR A 504 7.25 5.17 -32.30
C THR A 504 7.20 3.89 -33.13
N SER A 505 6.97 4.00 -34.45
CA SER A 505 6.79 2.83 -35.32
C SER A 505 8.05 1.98 -35.41
N LEU A 506 7.84 0.67 -35.58
CA LEU A 506 8.90 -0.31 -35.83
C LEU A 506 9.78 0.10 -37.03
N GLU A 507 9.14 0.58 -38.09
CA GLU A 507 9.81 1.00 -39.34
C GLU A 507 10.73 2.19 -39.09
N TYR A 508 10.33 3.15 -38.24
CA TYR A 508 11.15 4.29 -37.88
C TYR A 508 12.29 3.89 -36.93
N ALA A 509 12.01 3.05 -35.94
CA ALA A 509 13.01 2.51 -35.02
C ALA A 509 14.10 1.70 -35.75
N GLU A 510 13.71 0.92 -36.75
CA GLU A 510 14.62 0.17 -37.64
C GLU A 510 15.37 1.09 -38.61
N LYS A 511 14.69 2.05 -39.26
CA LYS A 511 15.29 3.04 -40.17
C LYS A 511 16.33 3.94 -39.48
N THR A 512 16.17 4.20 -38.19
CA THR A 512 17.07 5.06 -37.40
C THR A 512 18.12 4.28 -36.59
N ASP A 513 18.22 2.96 -36.76
CA ASP A 513 19.15 2.10 -36.01
C ASP A 513 20.61 2.25 -36.48
N LYS A 514 21.32 3.20 -35.85
CA LYS A 514 22.75 3.43 -36.07
C LYS A 514 23.67 2.31 -35.51
N ARG A 515 23.13 1.31 -34.82
CA ARG A 515 23.86 0.19 -34.20
C ARG A 515 23.67 -1.14 -34.96
N GLY A 516 22.86 -1.16 -36.03
CA GLY A 516 22.63 -2.34 -36.87
C GLY A 516 22.16 -3.58 -36.11
N VAL A 517 21.37 -3.39 -35.04
CA VAL A 517 20.77 -4.45 -34.25
C VAL A 517 19.59 -5.06 -35.00
N TYR A 518 18.70 -4.24 -35.55
CA TYR A 518 17.60 -4.67 -36.43
C TYR A 518 18.13 -5.40 -37.66
N ALA A 519 19.16 -4.84 -38.32
CA ALA A 519 19.83 -5.47 -39.46
C ALA A 519 20.55 -6.79 -39.11
N ARG A 520 20.77 -7.11 -37.84
CA ARG A 520 21.24 -8.43 -37.37
C ARG A 520 20.08 -9.36 -37.02
N ALA A 521 19.02 -8.85 -36.40
CA ALA A 521 17.78 -9.59 -36.16
C ALA A 521 17.11 -10.08 -37.46
N ARG A 522 16.96 -9.21 -38.47
CA ARG A 522 16.44 -9.55 -39.81
C ARG A 522 17.24 -10.63 -40.53
N ARG A 523 18.53 -10.80 -40.21
CA ARG A 523 19.41 -11.87 -40.72
C ARG A 523 19.49 -13.08 -39.77
N ASN A 524 18.52 -13.21 -38.85
CA ASN A 524 18.43 -14.24 -37.82
C ASN A 524 19.69 -14.40 -36.92
N SER A 525 20.57 -13.40 -36.91
CA SER A 525 21.80 -13.38 -36.09
C SER A 525 21.52 -13.04 -34.62
N ILE A 526 20.29 -12.62 -34.30
CA ILE A 526 19.76 -12.42 -32.95
C ILE A 526 18.39 -13.08 -32.90
N ARG A 527 18.23 -14.13 -32.09
CA ARG A 527 16.94 -14.82 -31.90
C ARG A 527 16.04 -14.04 -30.95
N ASN A 528 14.73 -14.28 -31.05
CA ASN A 528 13.68 -13.69 -30.19
C ASN A 528 13.78 -12.15 -30.09
N PHE A 529 14.06 -11.46 -31.20
CA PHE A 529 14.19 -10.00 -31.20
C PHE A 529 12.83 -9.31 -31.36
N THR A 530 12.49 -8.43 -30.41
CA THR A 530 11.16 -7.82 -30.30
C THR A 530 10.84 -6.93 -31.49
N GLY A 531 9.70 -7.18 -32.13
CA GLY A 531 9.28 -6.53 -33.38
C GLY A 531 9.75 -7.23 -34.67
N VAL A 532 10.60 -8.26 -34.59
CA VAL A 532 11.08 -9.02 -35.76
C VAL A 532 10.77 -10.52 -35.66
N ASN A 533 11.09 -11.15 -34.53
CA ASN A 533 10.86 -12.58 -34.28
C ASN A 533 10.12 -12.85 -32.95
N ASP A 534 9.78 -11.79 -32.21
CA ASP A 534 9.19 -11.80 -30.86
C ASP A 534 8.18 -10.64 -30.80
N PRO A 535 6.94 -10.84 -30.31
CA PRO A 535 5.88 -9.84 -30.42
C PRO A 535 6.07 -8.66 -29.45
N TYR A 536 5.35 -7.57 -29.71
CA TYR A 536 5.18 -6.45 -28.77
C TYR A 536 3.68 -6.24 -28.55
N GLU A 537 3.17 -6.68 -27.41
CA GLU A 537 1.79 -6.48 -26.97
C GLU A 537 1.64 -4.99 -26.61
N LYS A 538 1.08 -4.17 -27.50
CA LYS A 538 0.89 -2.71 -27.27
C LYS A 538 0.09 -2.48 -25.98
N PRO A 539 0.48 -1.53 -25.11
CA PRO A 539 -0.35 -1.15 -23.97
C PRO A 539 -1.58 -0.34 -24.41
N ASP A 540 -2.75 -0.79 -23.98
CA ASP A 540 -4.02 -0.05 -24.10
C ASP A 540 -4.31 0.81 -22.84
N ASP A 541 -3.55 0.61 -21.76
CA ASP A 541 -3.70 1.20 -20.41
C ASP A 541 -2.53 2.13 -20.02
N ALA A 542 -1.92 2.78 -21.01
CA ALA A 542 -0.84 3.74 -20.81
C ALA A 542 -1.36 5.10 -20.31
N ASP A 543 -0.81 5.58 -19.19
CA ASP A 543 -1.10 6.90 -18.60
C ASP A 543 -0.70 8.05 -19.53
N LEU A 544 0.29 7.83 -20.40
CA LEU A 544 0.66 8.75 -21.50
C LEU A 544 1.17 7.95 -22.71
N THR A 545 0.77 8.33 -23.91
CA THR A 545 1.32 7.80 -25.18
C THR A 545 2.01 8.90 -25.97
N VAL A 546 3.24 8.64 -26.43
CA VAL A 546 4.13 9.60 -27.09
C VAL A 546 4.85 8.97 -28.28
N ASP A 547 5.28 9.79 -29.24
CA ASP A 547 5.92 9.33 -30.48
C ASP A 547 7.01 10.30 -30.93
N VAL A 548 8.24 9.80 -31.13
CA VAL A 548 9.38 10.64 -31.54
C VAL A 548 9.40 10.98 -33.03
N GLN A 549 8.50 10.42 -33.84
CA GLN A 549 8.32 10.80 -35.24
C GLN A 549 7.58 12.14 -35.37
N THR A 550 6.66 12.42 -34.44
CA THR A 550 5.81 13.62 -34.43
C THR A 550 6.16 14.62 -33.33
N GLN A 551 6.86 14.19 -32.27
CA GLN A 551 7.17 15.02 -31.10
C GLN A 551 8.68 15.06 -30.80
N SER A 552 9.20 16.22 -30.39
CA SER A 552 10.58 16.31 -29.92
C SER A 552 10.74 15.66 -28.53
N VAL A 553 11.93 15.16 -28.19
CA VAL A 553 12.24 14.64 -26.85
C VAL A 553 11.95 15.67 -25.76
N ARG A 554 12.18 16.97 -26.03
CA ARG A 554 11.84 18.06 -25.09
C ARG A 554 10.34 18.19 -24.86
N ASN A 555 9.53 18.06 -25.92
CA ASN A 555 8.07 18.12 -25.83
C ASN A 555 7.52 16.91 -25.05
N ILE A 556 8.08 15.72 -25.29
CA ILE A 556 7.73 14.49 -24.59
C ILE A 556 8.05 14.59 -23.09
N VAL A 557 9.27 15.03 -22.74
CA VAL A 557 9.65 15.25 -21.33
C VAL A 557 8.72 16.28 -20.68
N HIS A 558 8.37 17.37 -21.38
CA HIS A 558 7.43 18.36 -20.85
C HIS A 558 6.03 17.76 -20.59
N GLN A 559 5.51 16.89 -21.47
CA GLN A 559 4.25 16.17 -21.23
C GLN A 559 4.32 15.25 -20.01
N ILE A 560 5.45 14.58 -19.77
CA ILE A 560 5.65 13.75 -18.57
C ILE A 560 5.71 14.61 -17.30
N ILE A 561 6.34 15.79 -17.35
CA ILE A 561 6.32 16.74 -16.23
C ILE A 561 4.91 17.27 -15.98
N LEU A 562 4.15 17.63 -17.02
CA LEU A 562 2.75 18.07 -16.88
C LEU A 562 1.87 16.96 -16.28
N LEU A 563 2.07 15.69 -16.64
CA LEU A 563 1.38 14.55 -16.03
C LEU A 563 1.64 14.49 -14.51
N LEU A 564 2.90 14.68 -14.08
CA LEU A 564 3.26 14.71 -12.65
C LEU A 564 2.64 15.93 -11.94
N GLU A 565 2.73 17.12 -12.54
CA GLU A 565 2.17 18.36 -11.97
C GLU A 565 0.64 18.31 -11.84
N MET A 566 -0.07 17.75 -12.83
CA MET A 566 -1.52 17.54 -12.77
C MET A 566 -1.96 16.48 -11.74
N ILE A 567 -1.02 15.69 -11.22
CA ILE A 567 -1.28 14.69 -10.17
C ILE A 567 -0.90 15.24 -8.78
N ASP A 568 0.06 16.15 -8.69
CA ASP A 568 0.21 17.04 -7.51
C ASP A 568 -0.95 18.04 -7.39
N TYR A 569 -1.63 18.38 -8.49
CA TYR A 569 -2.78 19.31 -8.55
C TYR A 569 -4.00 18.72 -9.29
N ASP A 570 -4.77 17.86 -8.61
CA ASP A 570 -6.11 17.47 -9.06
C ASP A 570 -7.10 18.64 -8.78
N PRO A 571 -7.65 19.31 -9.81
CA PRO A 571 -8.51 20.48 -9.63
C PRO A 571 -9.91 20.13 -9.10
N THR A 572 -10.25 18.85 -8.99
CA THR A 572 -11.52 18.37 -8.42
C THR A 572 -11.40 17.98 -6.94
N ASP A 573 -10.18 17.87 -6.41
CA ASP A 573 -9.85 17.27 -5.10
C ASP A 573 -10.24 18.16 -3.91
N GLY A 574 -11.54 18.32 -3.69
CA GLY A 574 -12.14 19.21 -2.69
C GLY A 574 -13.47 19.86 -3.13
N LEU A 575 -13.86 19.71 -4.40
CA LEU A 575 -15.20 20.10 -4.85
C LEU A 575 -16.24 19.11 -4.28
N PRO A 576 -17.41 19.58 -3.80
CA PRO A 576 -18.47 18.67 -3.36
C PRO A 576 -18.97 17.87 -4.57
N VAL A 577 -19.07 16.55 -4.43
CA VAL A 577 -19.35 15.64 -5.56
C VAL A 577 -20.70 15.96 -6.21
N ARG A 578 -20.62 16.65 -7.34
CA ARG A 578 -21.68 16.84 -8.33
C ARG A 578 -21.04 16.47 -9.67
N LYS A 579 -21.72 15.67 -10.49
CA LYS A 579 -21.12 15.11 -11.71
C LYS A 579 -20.65 16.24 -12.63
N TYR A 580 -19.38 16.21 -13.01
CA TYR A 580 -18.79 17.10 -14.02
C TYR A 580 -18.55 16.31 -15.30
N VAL A 581 -18.75 16.95 -16.46
CA VAL A 581 -18.41 16.40 -17.78
C VAL A 581 -17.30 17.23 -18.41
N LEU A 582 -16.40 16.57 -19.13
CA LEU A 582 -15.29 17.19 -19.83
C LEU A 582 -15.77 17.69 -21.20
N GLU A 583 -16.12 18.97 -21.28
CA GLU A 583 -16.60 19.63 -22.50
C GLU A 583 -15.42 20.19 -23.31
N THR A 584 -15.44 20.04 -24.62
CA THR A 584 -14.44 20.62 -25.53
C THR A 584 -14.98 21.91 -26.12
N VAL A 585 -14.30 23.02 -25.88
CA VAL A 585 -14.70 24.36 -26.34
C VAL A 585 -13.72 24.87 -27.38
N ARG A 586 -14.24 25.28 -28.55
CA ARG A 586 -13.46 26.00 -29.57
C ARG A 586 -13.40 27.48 -29.22
N VAL A 587 -12.18 28.04 -29.22
CA VAL A 587 -11.94 29.48 -29.05
C VAL A 587 -11.34 30.01 -30.35
N ASN A 588 -11.99 31.00 -30.96
CA ASN A 588 -11.53 31.74 -32.14
C ASN A 588 -10.85 33.04 -31.66
N GLN A 589 -9.68 33.38 -32.20
CA GLN A 589 -8.91 34.55 -31.75
C GLN A 589 -9.40 35.90 -32.33
N ASP A 590 -10.08 35.91 -33.47
CA ASP A 590 -10.06 37.08 -34.37
C ASP A 590 -11.35 37.93 -34.35
N ASN A 591 -12.46 37.41 -33.83
CA ASN A 591 -13.77 38.09 -33.84
C ASN A 591 -14.02 38.96 -32.58
N ALA A 592 -13.53 40.22 -32.59
CA ALA A 592 -13.64 41.14 -31.44
C ALA A 592 -14.16 42.58 -31.73
N ALA A 593 -14.54 42.89 -32.98
CA ALA A 593 -14.67 44.27 -33.47
C ALA A 593 -16.08 44.88 -33.57
N ALA A 594 -17.16 44.09 -33.54
CA ALA A 594 -18.52 44.60 -33.76
C ALA A 594 -19.26 44.98 -32.46
N GLY A 595 -19.86 46.18 -32.43
CA GLY A 595 -20.72 46.67 -31.35
C GLY A 595 -19.98 47.47 -30.26
N LEU A 596 -20.07 48.80 -30.34
CA LEU A 596 -19.55 49.72 -29.30
C LEU A 596 -20.42 50.98 -29.04
N ASP A 597 -21.41 51.28 -29.89
CA ASP A 597 -22.13 52.56 -29.88
C ASP A 597 -23.45 52.59 -29.06
N GLU A 598 -23.88 51.46 -28.50
CA GLU A 598 -25.09 51.37 -27.66
C GLU A 598 -24.81 50.72 -26.28
N LEU A 599 -24.34 51.53 -25.33
CA LEU A 599 -24.38 51.18 -23.91
C LEU A 599 -24.91 52.35 -23.07
N ASP A 600 -26.09 52.10 -22.49
CA ASP A 600 -26.77 52.92 -21.49
C ASP A 600 -25.88 53.16 -20.25
N PRO A 601 -25.58 54.42 -19.86
CA PRO A 601 -24.72 54.75 -18.73
C PRO A 601 -25.16 54.10 -17.40
N ASP A 602 -26.47 53.94 -17.17
CA ASP A 602 -27.00 53.46 -15.88
C ASP A 602 -26.86 51.93 -15.70
N ARG A 603 -26.26 51.22 -16.66
CA ARG A 603 -25.97 49.77 -16.58
C ARG A 603 -24.54 49.40 -16.19
N ALA A 604 -23.66 50.36 -15.96
CA ALA A 604 -22.26 50.13 -15.59
C ALA A 604 -22.07 49.64 -14.13
N GLY A 605 -22.62 48.47 -13.76
CA GLY A 605 -22.48 47.95 -12.39
C GLY A 605 -23.13 46.62 -12.00
N ARG A 606 -23.65 45.81 -12.92
CA ARG A 606 -24.24 44.48 -12.60
C ARG A 606 -23.71 43.37 -13.48
N SER A 607 -23.54 42.18 -12.89
CA SER A 607 -23.06 40.97 -13.58
C SER A 607 -24.23 40.04 -13.92
N ALA A 608 -24.09 39.21 -14.96
CA ALA A 608 -25.11 38.24 -15.36
C ALA A 608 -25.23 37.01 -14.41
N LEU A 609 -24.80 37.15 -13.16
CA LEU A 609 -24.90 36.14 -12.10
C LEU A 609 -25.59 36.66 -10.82
N ASP A 610 -25.95 37.95 -10.77
CA ASP A 610 -26.63 38.53 -9.62
C ASP A 610 -28.06 37.99 -9.51
N LYS A 611 -28.42 37.44 -8.34
CA LYS A 611 -29.79 37.11 -7.94
C LYS A 611 -30.21 37.98 -6.76
N ASP A 612 -31.48 38.34 -6.72
CA ASP A 612 -32.03 39.31 -5.76
C ASP A 612 -32.14 38.80 -4.29
N ASP A 613 -31.50 37.69 -3.94
CA ASP A 613 -31.48 37.14 -2.56
C ASP A 613 -30.29 37.59 -1.70
N GLY A 614 -29.32 38.30 -2.30
CA GLY A 614 -28.19 38.91 -1.59
C GLY A 614 -27.15 37.94 -1.01
N THR A 615 -27.20 36.64 -1.36
CA THR A 615 -26.28 35.62 -0.80
C THR A 615 -24.89 35.64 -1.43
N PHE A 616 -24.08 36.66 -1.07
CA PHE A 616 -22.66 36.71 -1.42
C PHE A 616 -21.91 35.52 -0.80
N TYR A 617 -21.48 34.57 -1.64
CA TYR A 617 -20.46 33.57 -1.28
C TYR A 617 -19.08 34.17 -1.58
N PRO A 618 -18.26 34.50 -0.56
CA PRO A 618 -16.86 34.81 -0.80
C PRO A 618 -16.17 33.53 -1.25
N TRP A 619 -15.53 33.57 -2.41
CA TRP A 619 -14.44 32.63 -2.68
C TRP A 619 -13.34 32.92 -1.65
N PRO A 620 -12.92 31.96 -0.81
CA PRO A 620 -11.69 32.14 -0.05
C PRO A 620 -10.54 32.17 -1.06
N ASP A 621 -9.69 33.20 -1.00
CA ASP A 621 -8.54 33.34 -1.90
C ASP A 621 -7.69 32.06 -1.89
N LEU A 622 -7.78 31.30 -2.98
CA LEU A 622 -7.00 30.08 -3.14
C LEU A 622 -5.52 30.45 -3.15
N PRO A 623 -4.67 29.86 -2.28
CA PRO A 623 -3.27 30.20 -2.23
C PRO A 623 -2.64 30.10 -3.62
N LEU A 624 -1.86 31.11 -3.97
CA LEU A 624 -1.08 31.09 -5.21
C LEU A 624 0.03 30.03 -5.09
N PRO A 625 0.46 29.42 -6.20
CA PRO A 625 1.59 28.48 -6.18
C PRO A 625 2.81 29.08 -5.50
N SER A 626 3.61 28.29 -4.77
CA SER A 626 4.76 28.79 -4.00
C SER A 626 5.90 29.39 -4.84
N PHE A 627 5.83 29.25 -6.16
CA PHE A 627 6.72 29.85 -7.15
C PHE A 627 6.07 31.01 -7.94
N PHE A 628 4.85 31.43 -7.58
CA PHE A 628 4.07 32.40 -8.35
C PHE A 628 4.85 33.70 -8.59
N ASP A 629 5.45 34.28 -7.55
CA ASP A 629 6.22 35.53 -7.63
C ASP A 629 7.54 35.37 -8.41
N GLN A 630 7.95 34.13 -8.72
CA GLN A 630 9.14 33.79 -9.52
C GLN A 630 8.82 33.68 -11.02
N LEU A 631 7.53 33.68 -11.40
CA LEU A 631 7.10 33.70 -12.80
C LEU A 631 7.20 35.11 -13.39
N PRO A 632 7.44 35.25 -14.71
CA PRO A 632 7.27 36.52 -15.41
C PRO A 632 5.85 37.08 -15.21
N LEU A 633 5.71 38.42 -15.11
CA LEU A 633 4.41 39.07 -14.85
C LEU A 633 3.29 38.62 -15.80
N HIS A 634 3.61 38.37 -17.07
CA HIS A 634 2.68 37.80 -18.05
C HIS A 634 2.07 36.47 -17.57
N ASN A 635 2.90 35.54 -17.09
CA ASN A 635 2.47 34.20 -16.65
C ASN A 635 1.74 34.27 -15.30
N GLN A 636 2.20 35.13 -14.38
CA GLN A 636 1.48 35.44 -13.14
C GLN A 636 0.05 35.88 -13.42
N GLU A 637 -0.10 36.82 -14.35
CA GLU A 637 -1.38 37.42 -14.70
C GLU A 637 -2.29 36.45 -15.48
N LEU A 638 -1.72 35.58 -16.32
CA LEU A 638 -2.44 34.50 -17.01
C LEU A 638 -3.04 33.50 -15.98
N ILE A 639 -2.29 33.15 -14.94
CA ILE A 639 -2.75 32.30 -13.82
C ILE A 639 -3.84 33.01 -12.98
N ARG A 640 -3.70 34.31 -12.71
CA ARG A 640 -4.75 35.11 -12.02
C ARG A 640 -6.04 35.15 -12.82
N ARG A 641 -5.97 35.37 -14.14
CA ARG A 641 -7.15 35.46 -15.03
C ARG A 641 -7.85 34.12 -15.19
N ALA A 642 -7.10 33.03 -15.40
CA ALA A 642 -7.64 31.67 -15.44
C ALA A 642 -8.39 31.28 -14.14
N ARG A 643 -7.99 31.83 -12.98
CA ARG A 643 -8.67 31.63 -11.69
C ARG A 643 -9.90 32.53 -11.46
N ARG A 644 -10.13 33.59 -12.24
CA ARG A 644 -11.24 34.55 -12.02
C ARG A 644 -12.49 34.31 -12.86
N GLY A 645 -12.40 33.57 -13.96
CA GLY A 645 -13.58 33.14 -14.73
C GLY A 645 -14.34 34.24 -15.49
N ASP A 646 -13.77 35.44 -15.62
CA ASP A 646 -14.33 36.54 -16.42
C ASP A 646 -14.44 36.14 -17.91
N ARG A 647 -15.52 36.55 -18.57
CA ARG A 647 -15.85 36.26 -19.97
C ARG A 647 -16.00 37.53 -20.84
N SER A 648 -15.61 38.70 -20.33
CA SER A 648 -15.91 40.01 -20.93
C SER A 648 -14.73 40.96 -21.16
N ALA A 649 -13.54 40.70 -20.60
CA ALA A 649 -12.38 41.58 -20.78
C ALA A 649 -11.71 41.47 -22.17
N LYS A 650 -11.58 42.60 -22.90
CA LYS A 650 -10.76 42.72 -24.13
C LYS A 650 -9.31 43.10 -23.80
N LEU A 651 -8.36 42.83 -24.71
CA LEU A 651 -6.99 43.33 -24.62
C LEU A 651 -6.89 44.81 -25.03
N SER A 652 -6.00 45.56 -24.39
CA SER A 652 -5.31 46.69 -25.02
C SER A 652 -4.12 46.17 -25.84
N VAL A 653 -3.83 46.83 -26.97
CA VAL A 653 -2.78 46.42 -27.91
C VAL A 653 -1.39 46.86 -27.42
N TRP A 654 -0.39 46.01 -27.61
CA TRP A 654 1.02 46.40 -27.49
C TRP A 654 1.45 47.15 -28.76
N ASP A 655 1.63 48.46 -28.67
CA ASP A 655 2.09 49.31 -29.77
C ASP A 655 3.63 49.21 -29.94
N PRO A 656 4.15 48.76 -31.11
CA PRO A 656 5.58 48.71 -31.38
C PRO A 656 6.27 50.08 -31.55
N LYS A 657 5.55 51.21 -31.51
CA LYS A 657 6.08 52.56 -31.79
C LYS A 657 6.07 53.55 -30.61
N ALA A 658 5.80 53.10 -29.39
CA ALA A 658 5.98 53.91 -28.18
C ALA A 658 7.48 54.18 -27.88
N LYS A 659 8.11 55.08 -28.64
CA LYS A 659 9.41 55.68 -28.28
C LYS A 659 9.25 56.59 -27.07
N SER A 660 10.30 56.66 -26.26
CA SER A 660 10.43 57.61 -25.15
C SER A 660 10.34 59.06 -25.60
N ASP A 661 9.69 59.91 -24.82
CA ASP A 661 9.82 61.36 -24.93
C ASP A 661 11.29 61.77 -24.76
N GLY A 662 11.85 62.36 -25.82
CA GLY A 662 13.24 62.79 -25.91
C GLY A 662 13.42 63.64 -27.16
N GLU A 663 13.84 64.89 -26.96
CA GLU A 663 13.87 65.93 -28.00
C GLU A 663 14.93 65.66 -29.08
N GLY A 664 14.65 65.93 -30.36
CA GLY A 664 15.67 65.87 -31.41
C GLY A 664 15.15 65.79 -32.85
N ALA A 665 15.38 66.86 -33.62
CA ALA A 665 14.99 67.03 -35.03
C ALA A 665 15.55 65.98 -36.02
N GLY A 666 14.85 65.81 -37.16
CA GLY A 666 15.32 65.07 -38.34
C GLY A 666 14.18 64.75 -39.32
N ALA A 667 14.40 64.85 -40.63
CA ALA A 667 13.38 64.71 -41.68
C ALA A 667 13.81 63.76 -42.82
N ASP A 668 12.90 63.63 -43.81
CA ASP A 668 13.09 63.13 -45.20
C ASP A 668 12.99 61.60 -45.50
N GLY A 669 12.37 61.29 -46.66
CA GLY A 669 12.11 59.93 -47.19
C GLY A 669 10.75 59.34 -46.75
N ILE A 670 9.66 59.22 -47.53
CA ILE A 670 9.46 59.04 -49.00
C ILE A 670 10.08 57.69 -49.47
N ASP A 671 9.37 56.77 -50.13
CA ASP A 671 8.12 56.88 -50.91
C ASP A 671 7.10 55.73 -50.68
N ALA A 672 5.91 55.84 -51.29
CA ALA A 672 4.89 54.79 -51.31
C ALA A 672 4.78 54.10 -52.68
N VAL A 673 4.68 52.77 -52.71
CA VAL A 673 4.34 52.00 -53.92
C VAL A 673 3.15 51.10 -53.64
N VAL A 674 2.04 51.36 -54.33
CA VAL A 674 0.85 50.50 -54.34
C VAL A 674 1.07 49.37 -55.35
N VAL A 675 0.87 48.12 -54.90
CA VAL A 675 0.64 46.98 -55.79
C VAL A 675 -0.69 46.34 -55.41
N THR A 676 -1.61 46.27 -56.37
CA THR A 676 -2.95 45.72 -56.20
C THR A 676 -3.02 44.25 -56.63
N GLY A 677 -3.87 43.47 -55.96
CA GLY A 677 -4.31 42.14 -56.42
C GLY A 677 -3.58 40.97 -55.77
N GLY A 678 -4.31 40.21 -54.94
CA GLY A 678 -3.80 39.02 -54.26
C GLY A 678 -4.55 38.76 -52.95
N GLY A 679 -5.76 38.20 -53.04
CA GLY A 679 -6.54 37.88 -51.84
C GLY A 679 -5.95 36.70 -51.07
N VAL A 680 -5.52 36.95 -49.83
CA VAL A 680 -5.15 35.89 -48.87
C VAL A 680 -6.35 35.63 -47.97
N ALA A 681 -6.74 34.36 -47.81
CA ALA A 681 -7.78 33.98 -46.88
C ALA A 681 -7.25 34.04 -45.44
N ASN A 682 -7.99 34.66 -44.52
CA ASN A 682 -7.72 34.54 -43.09
C ASN A 682 -8.09 33.13 -42.62
N GLU A 683 -7.09 32.30 -42.34
CA GLU A 683 -7.30 31.04 -41.61
C GLU A 683 -7.55 31.36 -40.11
N GLU A 684 -8.82 31.27 -39.69
CA GLU A 684 -9.21 31.55 -38.29
C GLU A 684 -8.46 30.66 -37.30
N ARG A 685 -7.73 31.29 -36.37
CA ARG A 685 -6.94 30.54 -35.38
C ARG A 685 -7.85 30.02 -34.28
N THR A 686 -8.32 28.79 -34.47
CA THR A 686 -9.11 28.06 -33.48
C THR A 686 -8.27 27.02 -32.75
N PHE A 687 -8.44 26.95 -31.42
CA PHE A 687 -7.90 25.88 -30.59
C PHE A 687 -8.97 25.30 -29.66
N GLU A 688 -8.86 24.01 -29.37
CA GLU A 688 -9.83 23.26 -28.58
C GLU A 688 -9.33 23.09 -27.13
N VAL A 689 -10.05 23.71 -26.19
CA VAL A 689 -9.76 23.62 -24.75
C VAL A 689 -10.78 22.70 -24.09
N ARG A 690 -10.30 21.66 -23.41
CA ARG A 690 -11.13 20.78 -22.58
C ARG A 690 -11.32 21.39 -21.19
N ARG A 691 -12.56 21.52 -20.73
CA ARG A 691 -12.91 22.06 -19.41
C ARG A 691 -13.94 21.19 -18.70
N TRP A 692 -13.94 21.22 -17.36
CA TRP A 692 -15.00 20.59 -16.57
C TRP A 692 -16.22 21.51 -16.48
N VAL A 693 -17.40 20.98 -16.81
CA VAL A 693 -18.69 21.67 -16.71
C VAL A 693 -19.61 20.87 -15.79
N ALA A 694 -20.29 21.55 -14.86
CA ALA A 694 -21.20 20.91 -13.91
C ALA A 694 -22.48 20.44 -14.62
N VAL A 695 -22.88 19.19 -14.39
CA VAL A 695 -24.12 18.62 -14.94
C VAL A 695 -25.33 19.12 -14.12
N PRO A 696 -26.41 19.61 -14.77
CA PRO A 696 -27.67 19.92 -14.11
C PRO A 696 -28.24 18.72 -13.32
N VAL A 697 -28.82 18.99 -12.14
CA VAL A 697 -29.22 17.95 -11.17
C VAL A 697 -30.18 16.93 -11.78
N ASP A 698 -31.16 17.41 -12.55
CA ASP A 698 -32.17 16.63 -13.29
C ASP A 698 -31.61 15.63 -14.32
N LYS A 699 -30.33 15.79 -14.68
CA LYS A 699 -29.54 14.89 -15.55
C LYS A 699 -28.50 14.09 -14.76
N ALA A 700 -27.90 14.67 -13.71
CA ALA A 700 -26.91 14.00 -12.88
C ALA A 700 -27.47 12.75 -12.17
N ASP A 701 -28.74 12.80 -11.76
CA ASP A 701 -29.46 11.69 -11.12
C ASP A 701 -29.86 10.57 -12.11
N LYS A 702 -29.78 10.84 -13.42
CA LYS A 702 -30.12 9.89 -14.51
C LYS A 702 -28.89 9.36 -15.24
N MET A 703 -27.69 9.86 -14.93
CA MET A 703 -26.43 9.37 -15.45
C MET A 703 -25.86 8.27 -14.54
N SER A 704 -25.48 7.13 -15.11
CA SER A 704 -24.65 6.13 -14.40
C SER A 704 -23.39 6.77 -13.85
N ASP A 705 -22.91 6.30 -12.70
CA ASP A 705 -21.72 6.84 -12.05
C ASP A 705 -20.45 6.67 -12.93
N PRO A 706 -19.46 7.57 -12.80
CA PRO A 706 -18.29 7.58 -13.66
C PRO A 706 -17.43 6.31 -13.46
N LYS A 707 -17.31 5.53 -14.54
CA LYS A 707 -16.62 4.22 -14.56
C LYS A 707 -15.08 4.36 -14.43
N TYR A 708 -14.60 4.63 -13.22
CA TYR A 708 -13.17 4.57 -12.89
C TYR A 708 -12.81 3.47 -11.86
N LEU A 709 -13.77 2.65 -11.44
CA LEU A 709 -13.57 1.55 -10.48
C LEU A 709 -14.35 0.25 -10.81
N ALA A 710 -14.93 0.10 -12.01
CA ALA A 710 -15.74 -1.07 -12.34
C ALA A 710 -15.58 -1.59 -13.79
N ASP A 711 -14.90 -2.73 -13.89
CA ASP A 711 -14.95 -3.77 -14.93
C ASP A 711 -14.50 -3.45 -16.37
N THR A 712 -13.54 -4.24 -16.84
CA THR A 712 -13.05 -4.31 -18.22
C THR A 712 -14.00 -5.12 -19.10
N ARG A 713 -14.49 -4.53 -20.19
CA ARG A 713 -15.20 -5.30 -21.24
C ARG A 713 -14.53 -5.13 -22.60
N THR A 714 -14.17 -6.26 -23.20
CA THR A 714 -13.65 -6.36 -24.56
C THR A 714 -14.69 -5.88 -25.59
N GLY A 715 -14.24 -5.14 -26.61
CA GLY A 715 -15.04 -4.88 -27.82
C GLY A 715 -15.69 -3.49 -27.97
N MET A 716 -15.27 -2.46 -27.22
CA MET A 716 -15.63 -1.06 -27.53
C MET A 716 -14.40 -0.26 -28.02
N PRO A 717 -14.54 0.58 -29.08
CA PRO A 717 -13.43 1.38 -29.61
C PRO A 717 -13.02 2.52 -28.66
N ASN A 718 -11.73 2.80 -28.60
CA ASN A 718 -11.15 3.82 -27.73
C ASN A 718 -11.37 5.24 -28.30
N ILE A 719 -11.70 6.21 -27.44
CA ILE A 719 -12.12 7.58 -27.83
C ILE A 719 -10.94 8.48 -28.27
N TYR A 720 -9.75 7.90 -28.45
CA TYR A 720 -8.53 8.59 -28.87
C TYR A 720 -8.02 8.19 -30.26
N THR A 721 -8.63 7.21 -30.93
CA THR A 721 -8.29 6.84 -32.32
C THR A 721 -9.18 7.56 -33.33
N ASN A 722 -8.74 8.75 -33.78
CA ASN A 722 -9.24 9.42 -34.99
C ASN A 722 -8.14 10.33 -35.57
N VAL A 723 -7.32 9.78 -36.48
CA VAL A 723 -6.09 10.43 -37.00
C VAL A 723 -6.16 10.69 -38.52
N GLU A 724 -7.26 10.35 -39.19
CA GLU A 724 -7.32 10.34 -40.67
C GLU A 724 -7.65 11.69 -41.34
N VAL A 725 -7.99 12.74 -40.58
CA VAL A 725 -8.43 14.03 -41.14
C VAL A 725 -7.28 14.99 -41.48
N LEU A 726 -6.09 14.84 -40.87
CA LEU A 726 -4.95 15.77 -41.04
C LEU A 726 -3.94 15.34 -42.13
N LYS A 727 -4.45 14.92 -43.30
CA LYS A 727 -3.61 14.49 -44.45
C LYS A 727 -3.59 15.44 -45.65
N GLN A 728 -4.28 16.58 -45.61
CA GLN A 728 -4.38 17.52 -46.74
C GLN A 728 -4.19 18.99 -46.33
N ALA A 729 -2.94 19.37 -46.02
CA ALA A 729 -2.46 20.75 -46.06
C ALA A 729 -0.95 20.78 -46.39
N SER A 730 -0.58 21.46 -47.48
CA SER A 730 0.80 21.71 -47.96
C SER A 730 1.48 22.88 -47.22
N GLY A 731 2.80 23.15 -47.31
CA GLY A 731 3.91 22.50 -48.01
C GLY A 731 4.94 23.54 -48.53
N TYR A 732 6.25 23.19 -48.60
CA TYR A 732 7.40 24.02 -49.07
C TYR A 732 7.76 25.27 -48.20
N GLY A 733 8.97 25.87 -48.27
CA GLY A 733 10.20 25.39 -48.94
C GLY A 733 11.40 26.34 -49.14
N ALA A 734 11.94 27.02 -48.10
CA ALA A 734 13.28 27.69 -48.09
C ALA A 734 13.47 28.91 -49.06
N PRO A 735 14.65 29.60 -49.22
CA PRO A 735 15.97 29.45 -48.56
C PRO A 735 16.78 30.77 -48.21
N ILE A 736 17.87 30.64 -47.41
CA ILE A 736 19.01 31.60 -47.11
C ILE A 736 18.65 33.04 -46.61
N MET A 737 19.47 33.82 -45.88
CA MET A 737 20.93 34.04 -45.82
C MET A 737 21.52 33.96 -44.40
N ALA A 738 22.85 33.84 -44.30
CA ALA A 738 23.59 33.87 -43.02
C ALA A 738 24.65 34.98 -43.02
N VAL A 739 24.99 35.49 -41.83
CA VAL A 739 26.18 36.33 -41.58
C VAL A 739 26.89 35.79 -40.33
N ASN A 740 28.19 35.54 -40.43
CA ASN A 740 29.03 35.17 -39.29
C ASN A 740 29.50 36.42 -38.55
N GLU A 741 29.76 36.28 -37.25
CA GLU A 741 30.95 36.88 -36.66
C GLU A 741 31.57 35.92 -35.64
N TYR A 742 32.90 35.99 -35.47
CA TYR A 742 33.72 34.91 -34.92
C TYR A 742 34.68 35.44 -33.86
N SER A 743 34.69 34.84 -32.66
CA SER A 743 35.80 34.75 -31.68
C SER A 743 35.21 34.50 -30.28
N GLY A 744 35.86 33.75 -29.39
CA GLY A 744 37.04 32.88 -29.56
C GLY A 744 37.12 31.90 -28.38
N PHE A 745 37.63 30.69 -28.62
CA PHE A 745 37.91 29.72 -27.55
C PHE A 745 39.24 30.05 -26.85
N ASP A 746 39.35 29.68 -25.58
CA ASP A 746 40.47 28.82 -25.18
C ASP A 746 40.05 27.84 -24.06
N LEU A 747 40.88 26.84 -23.78
CA LEU A 747 40.64 25.71 -22.87
C LEU A 747 41.80 25.52 -21.88
N GLY A 748 41.49 24.98 -20.71
CA GLY A 748 42.45 24.66 -19.63
C GLY A 748 41.70 24.72 -18.29
N ASP A 749 41.39 23.64 -17.56
CA ASP A 749 42.25 22.58 -17.02
C ASP A 749 43.08 23.00 -15.78
N GLY A 750 43.58 22.02 -15.02
CA GLY A 750 44.32 22.27 -13.78
C GLY A 750 43.52 22.11 -12.47
N SER A 751 43.82 21.04 -11.74
CA SER A 751 43.41 20.81 -10.34
C SER A 751 44.17 21.71 -9.34
N GLY A 752 43.56 22.14 -8.23
CA GLY A 752 44.29 22.83 -7.15
C GLY A 752 43.59 22.83 -5.78
N LEU A 753 44.33 22.47 -4.73
CA LEU A 753 43.98 22.66 -3.31
C LEU A 753 44.68 23.93 -2.78
N GLY A 754 44.01 24.75 -1.97
CA GLY A 754 44.64 25.94 -1.35
C GLY A 754 43.77 26.63 -0.30
N SER A 755 44.37 27.09 0.79
CA SER A 755 43.70 27.67 1.97
C SER A 755 44.11 29.15 2.20
N ALA A 756 43.49 29.81 3.19
CA ALA A 756 43.84 31.12 3.78
C ALA A 756 43.56 32.39 2.94
N LEU A 757 43.38 33.62 3.48
CA LEU A 757 42.77 34.14 4.73
C LEU A 757 42.74 35.69 4.69
N GLY A 758 41.63 36.34 5.10
CA GLY A 758 41.54 37.79 5.42
C GLY A 758 41.35 38.77 4.24
N GLY A 759 40.83 39.99 4.43
CA GLY A 759 40.14 40.55 5.62
C GLY A 759 39.86 42.08 5.57
N GLY A 760 38.83 42.53 6.31
CA GLY A 760 38.50 43.96 6.61
C GLY A 760 37.42 44.63 5.72
N GLY A 761 36.56 45.54 6.22
CA GLY A 761 36.29 45.94 7.62
C GLY A 761 35.39 47.19 7.80
N GLY A 762 34.74 47.35 8.98
CA GLY A 762 33.99 48.55 9.45
C GLY A 762 32.53 48.69 8.95
N ALA A 763 31.57 49.32 9.65
CA ALA A 763 31.46 49.86 11.03
C ALA A 763 29.94 49.88 11.42
N ALA A 764 29.48 49.42 12.60
CA ALA A 764 29.31 50.12 13.90
C ALA A 764 28.35 51.35 13.87
N ALA A 765 27.45 51.65 14.82
CA ALA A 765 26.98 51.05 16.12
C ALA A 765 25.75 51.88 16.63
N PRO A 766 25.12 51.67 17.82
CA PRO A 766 25.22 50.62 18.86
C PRO A 766 24.03 49.62 18.74
N GLY A 767 23.20 49.19 19.70
CA GLY A 767 23.05 49.36 21.18
C GLY A 767 21.64 48.91 21.62
N GLU A 768 21.33 48.52 22.87
CA GLU A 768 22.16 48.37 24.08
C GLU A 768 22.26 46.91 24.59
N ALA A 769 21.94 46.60 25.87
CA ALA A 769 22.90 45.81 26.66
C ALA A 769 22.33 44.84 27.72
N THR A 770 23.05 43.71 27.90
CA THR A 770 22.83 42.71 28.96
C THR A 770 24.22 42.17 29.41
N PRO A 771 24.50 41.94 30.71
CA PRO A 771 25.88 41.81 31.20
C PRO A 771 26.57 40.45 30.96
N VAL A 772 27.90 40.48 30.95
CA VAL A 772 28.81 39.37 30.59
C VAL A 772 29.71 38.95 31.76
N ARG A 773 29.96 37.63 31.95
CA ARG A 773 31.30 37.13 32.41
C ARG A 773 31.57 35.62 32.24
N ARG A 774 32.41 35.32 31.24
CA ARG A 774 33.54 34.35 31.19
C ARG A 774 33.38 32.90 31.71
N ASN A 775 33.45 31.96 30.76
CA ASN A 775 34.31 30.76 30.68
C ASN A 775 34.88 30.15 31.99
N MET A 776 34.49 28.90 32.29
CA MET A 776 35.35 27.70 32.12
C MET A 776 34.56 26.40 32.41
N PRO A 777 34.92 25.24 31.83
CA PRO A 777 34.17 23.99 32.00
C PRO A 777 34.43 23.31 33.36
N PRO A 778 33.41 22.67 33.97
CA PRO A 778 33.55 21.98 35.26
C PRO A 778 34.39 20.70 35.15
N LYS A 779 35.33 20.54 36.09
CA LYS A 779 36.34 19.46 36.09
C LYS A 779 35.79 18.14 36.66
N ARG A 780 36.18 17.01 36.06
CA ARG A 780 36.10 15.67 36.67
C ARG A 780 36.69 15.66 38.10
N LYS A 781 35.87 15.37 39.11
CA LYS A 781 36.31 14.86 40.43
C LYS A 781 36.18 13.33 40.40
N LYS A 782 37.24 12.55 40.17
CA LYS A 782 38.24 12.10 41.16
C LYS A 782 37.64 11.50 42.44
N LYS A 783 37.41 10.18 42.43
CA LYS A 783 37.56 9.35 43.65
C LYS A 783 39.06 9.27 44.02
N LYS A 784 39.35 9.28 45.33
CA LYS A 784 40.64 9.04 46.01
C LYS A 784 40.27 8.27 47.29
N LYS A 785 41.11 7.42 47.91
CA LYS A 785 42.22 6.54 47.48
C LYS A 785 42.56 5.66 48.71
N LEU A 786 43.59 4.79 48.61
CA LEU A 786 44.08 3.84 49.64
C LEU A 786 43.22 2.54 49.69
N GLY A 787 43.80 1.33 49.64
CA GLY A 787 45.20 0.95 49.38
C GLY A 787 45.29 -0.47 48.81
N GLY A 788 46.37 -0.79 48.09
CA GLY A 788 46.68 -2.15 47.62
C GLY A 788 47.61 -2.90 48.61
N PRO A 789 48.25 -4.03 48.24
CA PRO A 789 48.56 -4.48 46.87
C PRO A 789 48.19 -5.97 46.60
N GLY A 790 48.70 -6.53 45.49
CA GLY A 790 48.87 -8.00 45.35
C GLY A 790 48.07 -8.64 44.21
N ARG A 791 48.75 -9.05 43.13
CA ARG A 791 48.19 -9.87 42.04
C ARG A 791 49.00 -11.16 41.92
N ARG A 792 48.44 -12.31 42.27
CA ARG A 792 48.88 -13.65 41.81
C ARG A 792 47.78 -14.70 42.00
N LYS A 793 47.93 -15.85 41.34
CA LYS A 793 46.93 -16.91 41.19
C LYS A 793 46.97 -17.94 42.33
N ALA A 794 45.98 -18.83 42.32
CA ALA A 794 45.77 -19.97 43.21
C ALA A 794 46.99 -20.91 43.40
N VAL A 795 46.95 -21.60 44.54
CA VAL A 795 47.82 -22.70 45.01
C VAL A 795 46.91 -23.63 45.88
N PRO A 796 47.30 -24.86 46.26
CA PRO A 796 47.03 -26.04 45.44
C PRO A 796 46.25 -27.15 46.21
N VAL A 797 46.19 -28.34 45.61
CA VAL A 797 46.07 -29.61 46.34
C VAL A 797 47.35 -30.42 46.06
N GLU A 798 47.79 -31.17 47.07
CA GLU A 798 48.98 -32.04 47.10
C GLU A 798 48.78 -33.41 46.41
N PRO A 799 49.80 -34.31 46.34
CA PRO A 799 51.23 -34.07 46.09
C PRO A 799 51.84 -35.08 45.07
N THR A 800 53.01 -34.77 44.51
CA THR A 800 54.23 -35.64 44.42
C THR A 800 55.34 -34.94 43.60
N GLU A 801 56.50 -35.58 43.43
CA GLU A 801 57.80 -34.90 43.40
C GLU A 801 58.51 -34.72 42.04
N GLN A 802 59.28 -33.62 42.00
CA GLN A 802 60.61 -33.46 41.38
C GLN A 802 60.88 -33.81 39.89
N HIS A 803 60.92 -32.70 39.13
CA HIS A 803 62.08 -32.24 38.34
C HIS A 803 62.50 -32.82 36.96
N THR A 804 62.71 -31.84 36.08
CA THR A 804 63.72 -31.69 35.00
C THR A 804 63.52 -32.26 33.58
N ARG A 805 63.48 -31.30 32.63
CA ARG A 805 64.08 -31.29 31.28
C ARG A 805 63.68 -32.35 30.24
N GLY A 806 63.30 -31.86 29.05
CA GLY A 806 63.87 -32.40 27.81
C GLY A 806 62.89 -32.85 26.72
N ALA A 807 62.69 -31.95 25.76
CA ALA A 807 62.36 -32.13 24.34
C ALA A 807 62.30 -33.53 23.67
N THR A 808 61.45 -33.58 22.63
CA THR A 808 61.59 -34.28 21.32
C THR A 808 61.55 -35.82 21.21
N GLU A 809 60.58 -36.25 20.39
CA GLU A 809 60.70 -37.21 19.26
C GLU A 809 60.88 -38.74 19.43
N THR A 810 60.07 -39.44 18.62
CA THR A 810 60.32 -40.71 17.90
C THR A 810 60.26 -42.11 18.54
N ARG A 811 59.80 -43.02 17.68
CA ARG A 811 59.86 -44.50 17.59
C ARG A 811 61.34 -45.03 17.64
N PRO A 812 61.68 -46.36 17.67
CA PRO A 812 60.91 -47.47 17.07
C PRO A 812 61.03 -48.95 17.58
N SER A 813 60.15 -49.78 17.00
CA SER A 813 60.23 -51.21 16.57
C SER A 813 61.25 -52.24 17.08
N GLY A 814 60.77 -53.50 17.19
CA GLY A 814 61.51 -54.77 16.97
C GLY A 814 61.39 -55.79 18.11
N ALA A 815 61.19 -57.11 17.90
CA ALA A 815 60.89 -57.91 16.70
C ALA A 815 60.16 -59.24 17.09
N GLU A 816 59.74 -60.06 16.12
CA GLU A 816 58.86 -61.26 16.24
C GLU A 816 59.63 -62.62 16.34
N PRO A 817 59.04 -63.82 16.12
CA PRO A 817 57.69 -64.40 16.42
C PRO A 817 57.85 -65.62 17.42
N VAL A 818 57.16 -66.79 17.49
CA VAL A 818 56.06 -67.53 16.79
C VAL A 818 55.42 -68.57 17.75
N GLN A 819 54.10 -68.86 17.69
CA GLN A 819 53.51 -70.20 17.39
C GLN A 819 51.98 -70.35 17.63
N LYS A 820 51.32 -70.99 16.65
CA LYS A 820 50.12 -71.87 16.67
C LYS A 820 48.69 -71.31 16.88
N LYS A 821 47.92 -71.41 15.78
CA LYS A 821 46.51 -71.82 15.57
C LYS A 821 45.39 -71.17 16.41
N ALA A 822 44.24 -70.75 15.85
CA ALA A 822 43.75 -70.56 14.48
C ALA A 822 42.43 -69.70 14.59
N GLU A 823 41.51 -69.47 13.63
CA GLU A 823 41.14 -69.94 12.27
C GLU A 823 40.74 -68.69 11.43
N GLU A 824 41.12 -68.55 10.14
CA GLU A 824 40.33 -68.88 8.92
C GLU A 824 38.91 -68.25 8.83
N LYS A 825 38.53 -67.47 7.80
CA LYS A 825 39.18 -67.02 6.53
C LYS A 825 38.94 -65.49 6.36
N LYS A 826 39.88 -64.65 5.90
CA LYS A 826 40.76 -64.65 4.71
C LYS A 826 40.05 -64.43 3.36
N ASP A 827 40.52 -63.57 2.44
CA ASP A 827 41.46 -62.41 2.50
C ASP A 827 41.33 -61.63 1.16
N ASP A 828 41.34 -60.31 1.19
CA ASP A 828 41.68 -59.40 0.07
C ASP A 828 43.17 -58.97 0.21
N PRO A 829 43.84 -58.27 -0.75
CA PRO A 829 43.38 -57.72 -2.04
C PRO A 829 44.32 -58.02 -3.25
N MET A 830 44.02 -57.49 -4.46
CA MET A 830 45.03 -56.84 -5.33
C MET A 830 44.44 -55.99 -6.48
N GLU A 831 45.27 -55.11 -7.03
CA GLU A 831 45.06 -54.35 -8.29
C GLU A 831 45.52 -55.16 -9.52
N VAL A 832 45.10 -54.77 -10.73
CA VAL A 832 45.90 -54.55 -11.97
C VAL A 832 45.02 -54.56 -13.24
N ASP A 833 45.43 -53.83 -14.27
CA ASP A 833 44.81 -53.65 -15.60
C ASP A 833 44.76 -54.92 -16.49
N GLY A 834 43.98 -54.89 -17.59
CA GLY A 834 44.29 -55.70 -18.80
C GLY A 834 43.15 -56.26 -19.66
N ASP A 835 42.54 -55.40 -20.50
CA ASP A 835 42.18 -55.57 -21.95
C ASP A 835 41.50 -56.86 -22.54
N GLU A 836 41.10 -56.74 -23.83
CA GLU A 836 40.68 -57.75 -24.83
C GLU A 836 39.24 -58.37 -24.82
N GLY A 837 38.66 -58.51 -26.04
CA GLY A 837 37.45 -59.32 -26.39
C GLY A 837 36.10 -58.58 -26.36
N GLU A 838 35.58 -57.95 -27.43
CA GLU A 838 35.12 -58.44 -28.77
C GLU A 838 33.75 -59.18 -28.82
N GLY A 839 32.98 -58.95 -29.90
CA GLY A 839 31.62 -59.50 -30.14
C GLY A 839 30.47 -58.54 -29.79
N SER A 840 29.82 -57.75 -30.67
CA SER A 840 29.58 -57.74 -32.13
C SER A 840 28.48 -58.68 -32.66
N ALA A 841 27.60 -58.14 -33.51
CA ALA A 841 26.55 -58.82 -34.32
C ALA A 841 25.35 -59.40 -33.52
N ASP A 842 24.12 -59.50 -34.05
CA ASP A 842 23.43 -58.79 -35.15
C ASP A 842 21.90 -59.00 -34.99
N ASP A 843 21.13 -58.99 -36.08
CA ASP A 843 19.69 -59.35 -36.24
C ASP A 843 18.69 -58.28 -35.75
N SER A 844 17.85 -57.64 -36.60
CA SER A 844 16.83 -58.16 -37.55
C SER A 844 15.61 -58.75 -36.82
N GLU A 845 14.35 -58.56 -37.22
CA GLU A 845 13.70 -57.90 -38.39
C GLU A 845 12.46 -57.11 -37.83
N GLY A 846 11.65 -56.34 -38.56
CA GLY A 846 11.22 -56.38 -39.97
C GLY A 846 9.69 -56.55 -40.00
N ASP A 847 8.98 -55.55 -40.53
CA ASP A 847 7.51 -55.37 -40.42
C ASP A 847 6.61 -56.54 -40.88
N GLU A 848 5.40 -56.67 -40.31
CA GLU A 848 4.19 -56.93 -41.11
C GLU A 848 2.85 -56.55 -40.41
N GLU A 849 1.97 -55.84 -41.13
CA GLU A 849 0.51 -55.74 -40.85
C GLU A 849 -0.20 -56.95 -41.48
N PRO A 850 -1.30 -57.49 -40.88
CA PRO A 850 -2.62 -57.14 -41.44
C PRO A 850 -3.82 -57.09 -40.47
N LYS A 851 -4.93 -56.56 -40.99
CA LYS A 851 -6.23 -56.26 -40.35
C LYS A 851 -7.08 -57.51 -40.05
N ILE A 852 -8.02 -57.41 -39.09
CA ILE A 852 -9.50 -57.46 -39.30
C ILE A 852 -10.30 -57.17 -38.00
N ALA A 853 -11.54 -56.69 -38.17
CA ALA A 853 -12.38 -55.94 -37.21
C ALA A 853 -13.36 -56.75 -36.32
N VAL A 854 -14.21 -56.01 -35.57
CA VAL A 854 -15.43 -56.44 -34.80
C VAL A 854 -15.08 -57.02 -33.40
N ASP A 855 -15.75 -56.72 -32.26
CA ASP A 855 -17.15 -56.28 -31.98
C ASP A 855 -17.28 -55.32 -30.75
N THR A 856 -18.50 -54.82 -30.44
CA THR A 856 -18.83 -54.03 -29.23
C THR A 856 -20.19 -54.37 -28.59
N PRO A 857 -20.28 -54.70 -27.28
CA PRO A 857 -21.55 -54.94 -26.59
C PRO A 857 -22.17 -53.67 -25.94
N LYS A 858 -23.51 -53.60 -25.91
CA LYS A 858 -24.33 -52.58 -25.20
C LYS A 858 -25.43 -53.23 -24.35
N ILE A 859 -25.58 -52.86 -23.08
CA ILE A 859 -26.80 -52.95 -22.24
C ILE A 859 -26.66 -51.80 -21.19
N THR A 860 -27.34 -50.63 -21.23
CA THR A 860 -28.77 -50.24 -21.10
C THR A 860 -29.42 -50.45 -19.73
N VAL A 861 -29.73 -49.35 -19.03
CA VAL A 861 -30.77 -49.21 -17.99
C VAL A 861 -31.43 -47.81 -18.18
N ASP A 862 -32.69 -47.65 -17.77
CA ASP A 862 -33.66 -46.70 -18.34
C ASP A 862 -33.64 -45.23 -17.86
N THR A 863 -34.25 -44.38 -18.68
CA THR A 863 -34.77 -43.05 -18.33
C THR A 863 -36.29 -42.98 -18.53
N PRO A 864 -37.08 -42.44 -17.57
CA PRO A 864 -38.51 -42.23 -17.77
C PRO A 864 -38.78 -41.01 -18.67
N LYS A 865 -39.71 -41.15 -19.62
CA LYS A 865 -40.25 -40.02 -20.40
C LYS A 865 -41.36 -39.32 -19.63
N ILE A 866 -41.45 -38.00 -19.77
CA ILE A 866 -42.69 -37.24 -19.60
C ILE A 866 -43.00 -36.56 -20.93
N ILE A 867 -44.27 -36.49 -21.28
CA ILE A 867 -44.77 -36.06 -22.59
C ILE A 867 -44.86 -34.53 -22.64
N VAL A 868 -44.55 -33.96 -23.80
CA VAL A 868 -44.82 -32.55 -24.13
C VAL A 868 -46.20 -32.46 -24.77
N ASP A 869 -47.04 -31.58 -24.25
CA ASP A 869 -48.19 -31.04 -24.97
C ASP A 869 -48.15 -29.51 -24.86
N ALA A 870 -48.55 -28.79 -25.90
CA ALA A 870 -48.33 -27.35 -26.00
C ALA A 870 -49.51 -26.61 -26.63
N LEU A 871 -49.98 -25.56 -25.97
CA LEU A 871 -50.90 -24.54 -26.49
C LEU A 871 -50.65 -23.19 -25.75
N ALA A 872 -51.03 -22.09 -26.39
CA ALA A 872 -50.68 -20.72 -25.98
C ALA A 872 -51.94 -19.84 -25.68
N PRO A 873 -51.92 -18.50 -25.67
CA PRO A 873 -51.78 -17.75 -24.41
C PRO A 873 -52.82 -16.62 -24.15
N GLU A 874 -52.77 -16.05 -22.93
CA GLU A 874 -53.23 -14.68 -22.55
C GLU A 874 -54.75 -14.32 -22.60
N PRO A 875 -55.22 -13.16 -22.06
CA PRO A 875 -54.80 -12.40 -20.85
C PRO A 875 -55.98 -11.82 -19.98
N LYS A 876 -55.64 -10.98 -18.96
CA LYS A 876 -56.50 -10.08 -18.12
C LYS A 876 -57.23 -10.76 -16.93
N GLU A 877 -57.65 -10.11 -15.82
CA GLU A 877 -57.93 -8.69 -15.45
C GLU A 877 -57.47 -8.30 -14.01
N GLU A 878 -57.46 -7.01 -13.68
CA GLU A 878 -57.41 -6.42 -12.32
C GLU A 878 -58.80 -5.79 -11.96
N PRO A 879 -59.00 -5.09 -10.81
CA PRO A 879 -59.02 -5.58 -9.44
C PRO A 879 -60.36 -5.23 -8.73
N VAL A 880 -60.60 -5.76 -7.51
CA VAL A 880 -61.74 -5.34 -6.67
C VAL A 880 -61.31 -5.10 -5.22
N LEU A 881 -61.73 -3.96 -4.66
CA LEU A 881 -61.68 -3.67 -3.21
C LEU A 881 -63.02 -4.02 -2.56
N ASP A 882 -63.01 -4.49 -1.30
CA ASP A 882 -63.66 -3.73 -0.21
C ASP A 882 -63.16 -4.18 1.19
N ARG A 883 -63.78 -3.65 2.25
CA ARG A 883 -63.28 -3.59 3.63
C ARG A 883 -64.04 -4.50 4.62
N ALA A 884 -63.30 -5.12 5.53
CA ALA A 884 -63.60 -5.23 6.97
C ALA A 884 -62.23 -5.30 7.70
N LYS A 885 -61.90 -4.60 8.79
CA LYS A 885 -62.55 -4.18 10.05
C LYS A 885 -62.78 -5.29 11.08
N GLU A 886 -62.50 -4.93 12.34
CA GLU A 886 -62.73 -5.66 13.61
C GLU A 886 -61.92 -6.95 13.82
N GLU A 887 -61.43 -7.30 15.02
CA GLU A 887 -60.99 -6.48 16.18
C GLU A 887 -60.09 -7.32 17.12
N ASN A 888 -59.29 -6.66 17.98
CA ASN A 888 -58.66 -7.14 19.24
C ASN A 888 -58.00 -8.55 19.32
N ALA A 889 -56.66 -8.58 19.31
CA ALA A 889 -55.83 -9.36 20.26
C ALA A 889 -54.39 -8.82 20.29
#